data_AF-A0A952U7C6-F1
#
_entry.id   AF-A0A952U7C6-F1
#
_cell.length_a   1.000
_cell.length_b   1.000
_cell.length_c   1.000
_cell.angle_alpha   90.00
_cell.angle_beta   90.00
_cell.angle_gamma   90.00
#
_symmetry.space_group_name_H-M   'P 1'
#
loop_
_entity.id
_entity.type
_entity.pdbx_description
1 polymer ?
#
loop_
_entity_poly.entity_id
_entity_poly.type
_entity_poly.pdbx_seq_one_letter_code
_entity_poly.pdbx_strand_id
1 'polypeptide(L)'
;MSETPEIVKPLSRVEMVLYPLRAPLARGSAAELLRFRHQLAIEARERAREKRALKKLLRFEAKKYGKLIVDCWTRRGEAWIPKRGDPMLLMADVDGKAARRRRKIRRVKFSRVKVSVERIYYQILVSSKTLLGHQNRLPFRVDVADLVNEDAQFELQKQTDRKISFFGDKLTDDPEKGVWVIVDRLEGVGGLPGKVLFRSMTEHYPVDSSVAPILLGVGHPNRTVHMVDLAKCFHVLIAGASGSGKSNILNAILSGWSMNVEPADLRLILIDLKRLEFSFYKKSPHLFIPPPESECPEGVISTVEGAIQVLRYLLKEVHERTWLLEDHARELSAWNQMNPDRKLPRLVCVIDEFSELTLAINRKQREEFRELVIRISQLSRAVGIHLVLCTQRPAVEVVPNAIKINMGLIIGGRTQNRDQSKVIIDGPECSKLPPVPGRMLYRFKPELEEIQTPLCTDDDVRFAVRVAQTRAAGLVTWQGNYLAVERDAMARFIVEKLGGSCTGKALKDAIQAENFVISKKQIEAFIQDMRAVTEIVLAGQRYGVKFKGPQLTFTPVLPADVIEPVDRIWLEVFNPETGEGGGQIYLDVPTNDDQAGNQGDRSATDRAISERDRVRAARRELAELRISRMKGNGNGNHD
;
A
#
# COMPACT_ATOMS: atom_id res chain seq x y z
N MET A 1 16.67 9.39 -29.06
CA MET A 1 16.72 10.87 -29.00
C MET A 1 16.13 11.31 -27.68
N SER A 2 16.80 12.24 -27.01
CA SER A 2 16.45 12.79 -25.71
C SER A 2 15.26 13.75 -25.81
N GLU A 3 14.13 13.42 -25.21
CA GLU A 3 13.13 14.43 -24.87
C GLU A 3 13.28 14.76 -23.39
N THR A 4 14.04 15.82 -23.12
CA THR A 4 13.81 16.62 -21.91
C THR A 4 12.34 17.02 -21.87
N PRO A 5 11.63 16.87 -20.73
CA PRO A 5 10.29 17.42 -20.63
C PRO A 5 10.39 18.92 -20.87
N GLU A 6 9.78 19.40 -21.95
CA GLU A 6 9.68 20.83 -22.22
C GLU A 6 9.12 21.50 -20.97
N ILE A 7 9.86 22.48 -20.46
CA ILE A 7 9.35 23.41 -19.47
C ILE A 7 8.20 24.12 -20.18
N VAL A 8 6.97 23.67 -19.93
CA VAL A 8 5.76 24.28 -20.48
C VAL A 8 5.77 25.74 -20.08
N LYS A 9 6.09 26.61 -21.05
CA LYS A 9 6.06 28.06 -20.83
C LYS A 9 4.62 28.46 -20.52
N PRO A 10 4.39 29.37 -19.56
CA PRO A 10 3.05 29.92 -19.36
C PRO A 10 2.57 30.58 -20.65
N LEU A 11 1.31 30.30 -21.03
CA LEU A 11 0.67 30.90 -22.21
C LEU A 11 0.75 32.42 -22.12
N SER A 12 1.01 33.05 -23.27
CA SER A 12 0.98 34.50 -23.41
C SER A 12 -0.43 35.03 -23.14
N ARG A 13 -0.54 36.32 -22.77
CA ARG A 13 -1.85 36.99 -22.57
C ARG A 13 -2.77 36.88 -23.79
N VAL A 14 -2.21 36.80 -24.99
CA VAL A 14 -2.96 36.67 -26.25
C VAL A 14 -3.53 35.26 -26.39
N GLU A 15 -2.76 34.23 -26.05
CA GLU A 15 -3.23 32.84 -26.07
C GLU A 15 -4.31 32.57 -25.02
N MET A 16 -4.25 33.22 -23.86
CA MET A 16 -5.31 33.14 -22.85
C MET A 16 -6.65 33.71 -23.34
N VAL A 17 -6.62 34.73 -24.20
CA VAL A 17 -7.83 35.37 -24.75
C VAL A 17 -8.43 34.55 -25.89
N LEU A 18 -7.60 33.86 -26.67
CA LEU A 18 -8.06 33.07 -27.83
C LEU A 18 -8.45 31.62 -27.49
N TYR A 19 -8.07 31.12 -26.31
CA TYR A 19 -8.34 29.73 -25.90
C TYR A 19 -9.82 29.35 -25.73
N PRO A 20 -10.73 30.22 -25.24
CA PRO A 20 -12.16 29.89 -25.13
C PRO A 20 -12.81 29.56 -26.47
N LEU A 21 -12.22 30.01 -27.58
CA LEU A 21 -12.71 29.79 -28.94
C LEU A 21 -12.25 28.44 -29.54
N ARG A 22 -11.40 27.68 -28.83
CA ARG A 22 -10.74 26.46 -29.35
C ARG A 22 -11.11 25.15 -28.66
N ALA A 23 -12.02 25.13 -27.69
CA ALA A 23 -12.35 23.91 -26.95
C ALA A 23 -13.78 23.42 -27.20
N PRO A 24 -13.92 22.33 -27.96
CA PRO A 24 -14.83 21.28 -27.54
C PRO A 24 -14.17 19.91 -27.71
N LEU A 25 -13.38 19.42 -26.73
CA LEU A 25 -12.88 18.02 -26.75
C LEU A 25 -12.34 17.47 -25.41
N ALA A 26 -12.68 18.03 -24.24
CA ALA A 26 -12.29 17.45 -22.95
C ALA A 26 -13.53 17.24 -22.05
N ARG A 27 -13.75 16.00 -21.62
CA ARG A 27 -14.82 15.57 -20.70
C ARG A 27 -14.56 16.05 -19.25
N GLY A 28 -14.66 17.37 -19.05
CA GLY A 28 -14.65 18.00 -17.74
C GLY A 28 -15.13 19.44 -17.88
N SER A 29 -15.90 19.94 -16.91
CA SER A 29 -16.37 21.33 -16.95
C SER A 29 -15.16 22.28 -16.89
N ALA A 30 -15.17 23.38 -17.63
CA ALA A 30 -14.08 24.37 -17.62
C ALA A 30 -13.71 24.85 -16.20
N ALA A 31 -14.66 24.81 -15.27
CA ALA A 31 -14.47 25.10 -13.86
C ALA A 31 -13.59 24.08 -13.12
N GLU A 32 -13.64 22.80 -13.47
CA GLU A 32 -12.79 21.75 -12.88
C GLU A 32 -11.34 21.87 -13.34
N LEU A 33 -11.11 22.17 -14.63
CA LEU A 33 -9.77 22.44 -15.15
C LEU A 33 -9.13 23.68 -14.52
N LEU A 34 -9.91 24.75 -14.28
CA LEU A 34 -9.42 25.96 -13.63
C LEU A 34 -9.03 25.70 -12.16
N ARG A 35 -9.88 24.96 -11.43
CA ARG A 35 -9.60 24.55 -10.05
C ARG A 35 -8.35 23.67 -9.96
N PHE A 36 -8.22 22.70 -10.86
CA PHE A 36 -7.05 21.83 -10.93
C PHE A 36 -5.76 22.61 -11.21
N ARG A 37 -5.77 23.57 -12.14
CA ARG A 37 -4.58 24.40 -12.44
C ARG A 37 -4.24 25.37 -11.31
N HIS A 38 -5.23 25.94 -10.64
CA HIS A 38 -5.01 26.78 -9.46
C HIS A 38 -4.36 25.98 -8.32
N GLN A 39 -4.82 24.75 -8.10
CA GLN A 39 -4.25 23.82 -7.13
C GLN A 39 -2.78 23.49 -7.45
N LEU A 40 -2.47 23.11 -8.69
CA LEU A 40 -1.09 22.85 -9.12
C LEU A 40 -0.17 24.07 -8.96
N ALA A 41 -0.69 25.28 -9.18
CA ALA A 41 0.09 26.51 -9.02
C ALA A 41 0.39 26.82 -7.53
N ILE A 42 -0.56 26.53 -6.63
CA ILE A 42 -0.33 26.64 -5.18
C ILE A 42 0.74 25.64 -4.75
N GLU A 43 0.60 24.37 -5.12
CA GLU A 43 1.55 23.31 -4.80
C GLU A 43 2.97 23.62 -5.31
N ALA A 44 3.09 24.15 -6.53
CA ALA A 44 4.38 24.55 -7.10
C ALA A 44 5.05 25.68 -6.29
N ARG A 45 4.27 26.66 -5.79
CA ARG A 45 4.78 27.75 -4.95
C ARG A 45 5.20 27.25 -3.58
N GLU A 46 4.44 26.35 -2.97
CA GLU A 46 4.79 25.71 -1.70
C GLU A 46 6.08 24.90 -1.81
N ARG A 47 6.19 24.02 -2.81
CA ARG A 47 7.43 23.26 -3.10
C ARG A 47 8.64 24.18 -3.29
N ALA A 48 8.47 25.31 -3.98
CA ALA A 48 9.56 26.27 -4.17
C ALA A 48 9.98 26.96 -2.86
N ARG A 49 9.03 27.27 -1.97
CA ARG A 49 9.30 27.83 -0.63
C ARG A 49 10.02 26.81 0.25
N GLU A 50 9.54 25.57 0.30
CA GLU A 50 10.15 24.46 1.03
C GLU A 50 11.60 24.21 0.58
N LYS A 51 11.83 24.15 -0.74
CA LYS A 51 13.18 23.96 -1.31
C LYS A 51 14.14 25.08 -0.90
N ARG A 52 13.68 26.33 -0.85
CA ARG A 52 14.49 27.48 -0.38
C ARG A 52 14.78 27.38 1.11
N ALA A 53 13.77 27.05 1.92
CA ALA A 53 13.92 26.85 3.37
C ALA A 53 14.93 25.74 3.68
N LEU A 54 14.79 24.59 3.01
CA LEU A 54 15.70 23.45 3.12
C LEU A 54 17.13 23.84 2.74
N LYS A 55 17.34 24.55 1.62
CA LYS A 55 18.67 25.02 1.21
C LYS A 55 19.32 25.95 2.25
N LYS A 56 18.53 26.80 2.91
CA LYS A 56 19.02 27.68 3.98
C LYS A 56 19.41 26.89 5.22
N LEU A 57 18.57 25.93 5.63
CA LEU A 57 18.83 25.02 6.75
C LEU A 57 20.09 24.17 6.51
N LEU A 58 20.22 23.57 5.32
CA LEU A 58 21.37 22.77 4.92
C LEU A 58 22.70 23.54 5.04
N ARG A 59 22.73 24.79 4.59
CA ARG A 59 23.90 25.67 4.72
C ARG A 59 24.21 26.01 6.17
N PHE A 60 23.17 26.28 6.97
CA PHE A 60 23.32 26.59 8.38
C PHE A 60 23.92 25.40 9.15
N GLU A 61 23.38 24.20 8.96
CA GLU A 61 23.89 22.99 9.58
C GLU A 61 25.30 22.62 9.12
N ALA A 62 25.62 22.78 7.83
CA ALA A 62 26.98 22.57 7.32
C ALA A 62 27.99 23.50 8.02
N LYS A 63 27.60 24.75 8.31
CA LYS A 63 28.45 25.68 9.05
C LYS A 63 28.54 25.29 10.53
N LYS A 64 27.42 24.90 11.16
CA LYS A 64 27.33 24.48 12.57
C LYS A 64 28.23 23.27 12.83
N TYR A 65 28.02 22.17 12.09
CA TYR A 65 28.76 20.93 12.30
C TYR A 65 30.22 21.06 11.87
N GLY A 66 30.50 21.77 10.77
CA GLY A 66 31.86 22.06 10.35
C GLY A 66 32.67 22.81 11.42
N LYS A 67 32.05 23.76 12.12
CA LYS A 67 32.68 24.45 13.25
C LYS A 67 32.98 23.49 14.41
N LEU A 68 32.02 22.67 14.81
CA LEU A 68 32.20 21.69 15.89
C LEU A 68 33.34 20.70 15.59
N ILE A 69 33.42 20.19 14.36
CA ILE A 69 34.50 19.30 13.92
C ILE A 69 35.87 19.99 14.03
N VAL A 70 35.99 21.23 13.52
CA VAL A 70 37.25 22.00 13.61
C VAL A 70 37.64 22.26 15.07
N ASP A 71 36.69 22.64 15.91
CA ASP A 71 36.93 22.96 17.32
C ASP A 71 37.32 21.72 18.13
N CYS A 72 36.72 20.56 17.85
CA CYS A 72 37.05 19.27 18.48
C CYS A 72 38.52 18.88 18.23
N TRP A 73 38.96 18.92 16.98
CA TRP A 73 40.30 18.47 16.62
C TRP A 73 41.39 19.52 16.82
N THR A 74 41.05 20.80 16.76
CA THR A 74 41.98 21.86 17.18
C THR A 74 42.33 21.68 18.66
N ARG A 75 41.36 21.37 19.52
CA ARG A 75 41.60 21.08 20.95
C ARG A 75 42.53 19.88 21.18
N ARG A 76 42.42 18.82 20.38
CA ARG A 76 43.36 17.69 20.45
C ARG A 76 44.80 18.10 20.13
N GLY A 77 45.00 18.93 19.09
CA GLY A 77 46.34 19.46 18.79
C GLY A 77 46.89 20.39 19.88
N GLU A 78 46.01 21.15 20.54
CA GLU A 78 46.37 22.00 21.68
C GLU A 78 46.78 21.20 22.92
N ALA A 79 46.20 20.01 23.13
CA ALA A 79 46.57 19.13 24.24
C ALA A 79 48.04 18.67 24.18
N TRP A 80 48.65 18.63 22.99
CA TRP A 80 50.05 18.26 22.77
C TRP A 80 51.03 19.44 22.88
N ILE A 81 50.55 20.66 23.13
CA ILE A 81 51.41 21.83 23.32
C ILE A 81 51.81 21.90 24.80
N PRO A 82 53.11 21.79 25.12
CA PRO A 82 53.58 21.89 26.49
C PRO A 82 53.13 23.22 27.12
N LYS A 83 52.53 23.16 28.31
CA LYS A 83 52.08 24.35 29.05
C LYS A 83 53.28 25.02 29.72
N ARG A 84 53.18 26.32 30.02
CA ARG A 84 54.25 27.07 30.70
C ARG A 84 54.55 26.38 32.05
N GLY A 85 55.77 25.86 32.23
CA GLY A 85 56.17 25.08 33.43
C GLY A 85 56.22 23.56 33.22
N ASP A 86 55.95 23.05 32.02
CA ASP A 86 56.06 21.62 31.69
C ASP A 86 57.54 21.15 31.65
N PRO A 87 57.92 20.06 32.33
CA PRO A 87 59.29 19.53 32.34
C PRO A 87 59.87 19.27 30.94
N MET A 88 59.04 18.94 29.95
CA MET A 88 59.47 18.79 28.55
C MET A 88 59.97 20.09 27.90
N LEU A 89 59.53 21.26 28.38
CA LEU A 89 60.06 22.56 27.94
C LEU A 89 61.42 22.87 28.57
N LEU A 90 61.70 22.32 29.77
CA LEU A 90 62.95 22.54 30.51
C LEU A 90 64.12 21.70 29.96
N MET A 91 63.84 20.57 29.30
CA MET A 91 64.89 19.74 28.67
C MET A 91 65.30 20.21 27.27
N ALA A 92 64.56 21.13 26.65
CA ALA A 92 64.82 21.60 25.29
C ALA A 92 65.69 22.87 25.23
N ASP A 93 66.27 23.32 26.36
CA ASP A 93 66.95 24.61 26.47
C ASP A 93 68.40 24.42 26.99
N VAL A 94 69.33 24.18 26.06
CA VAL A 94 70.76 24.46 26.28
C VAL A 94 71.16 25.82 25.70
N ASP A 95 70.31 26.45 24.85
CA ASP A 95 70.66 27.70 24.15
C ASP A 95 69.60 28.82 24.19
N GLY A 96 68.53 28.72 24.99
CA GLY A 96 67.64 29.84 25.33
C GLY A 96 66.89 30.51 24.16
N LYS A 97 67.02 30.00 22.93
CA LYS A 97 66.49 30.64 21.70
C LYS A 97 65.29 29.90 21.09
N ALA A 98 64.99 28.66 21.50
CA ALA A 98 63.91 27.86 20.92
C ALA A 98 62.55 28.01 21.63
N ALA A 99 62.53 28.39 22.91
CA ALA A 99 61.31 28.46 23.72
C ALA A 99 60.36 29.64 23.38
N ARG A 100 60.79 30.61 22.57
CA ARG A 100 60.02 31.85 22.27
C ARG A 100 59.12 31.80 21.04
N ARG A 101 59.23 30.79 20.17
CA ARG A 101 58.28 30.67 19.05
C ARG A 101 56.99 30.05 19.57
N ARG A 102 55.98 30.88 19.88
CA ARG A 102 54.57 30.44 19.99
C ARG A 102 54.28 29.55 18.78
N ARG A 103 54.28 28.22 18.95
CA ARG A 103 53.96 27.29 17.87
C ARG A 103 52.53 27.62 17.43
N LYS A 104 52.39 28.15 16.22
CA LYS A 104 51.12 28.65 15.70
C LYS A 104 50.16 27.45 15.59
N ILE A 105 49.12 27.44 16.43
CA ILE A 105 48.10 26.39 16.41
C ILE A 105 47.45 26.39 15.04
N ARG A 106 47.67 25.31 14.28
CA ARG A 106 47.03 25.11 12.98
C ARG A 106 45.65 24.53 13.22
N ARG A 107 44.62 25.23 12.74
CA ARG A 107 43.25 24.69 12.71
C ARG A 107 43.10 23.73 11.54
N VAL A 108 42.34 22.67 11.77
CA VAL A 108 41.90 21.78 10.69
C VAL A 108 41.13 22.60 9.66
N LYS A 109 41.36 22.32 8.38
CA LYS A 109 40.63 22.92 7.25
C LYS A 109 39.96 21.83 6.44
N PHE A 110 38.87 22.19 5.77
CA PHE A 110 38.23 21.30 4.81
C PHE A 110 38.66 21.67 3.39
N SER A 111 39.08 20.69 2.61
CA SER A 111 39.31 20.86 1.16
C SER A 111 37.98 20.92 0.40
N ARG A 112 36.98 20.17 0.87
CA ARG A 112 35.66 20.10 0.25
C ARG A 112 34.57 19.87 1.28
N VAL A 113 33.42 20.51 1.09
CA VAL A 113 32.18 20.23 1.83
C VAL A 113 31.08 19.90 0.83
N LYS A 114 30.52 18.69 0.91
CA LYS A 114 29.33 18.31 0.15
C LYS A 114 28.15 18.18 1.11
N VAL A 115 27.01 18.73 0.73
CA VAL A 115 25.81 18.76 1.56
C VAL A 115 24.68 18.06 0.80
N SER A 116 24.10 17.03 1.39
CA SER A 116 22.87 16.39 0.93
C SER A 116 21.74 16.59 1.95
N VAL A 117 20.53 16.17 1.60
CA VAL A 117 19.37 16.22 2.52
C VAL A 117 19.66 15.40 3.77
N GLU A 118 20.44 14.33 3.68
CA GLU A 118 20.69 13.44 4.81
C GLU A 118 22.00 13.65 5.52
N ARG A 119 23.04 14.06 4.78
CA ARG A 119 24.42 13.96 5.22
C ARG A 119 25.20 15.20 4.85
N ILE A 120 26.17 15.51 5.68
CA ILE A 120 27.17 16.51 5.38
C ILE A 120 28.54 15.85 5.38
N TYR A 121 29.21 15.94 4.25
CA TYR A 121 30.51 15.34 4.00
C TYR A 121 31.56 16.43 4.08
N TYR A 122 32.54 16.26 4.97
CA TYR A 122 33.69 17.13 5.10
C TYR A 122 34.94 16.35 4.71
N GLN A 123 35.62 16.78 3.65
CA GLN A 123 36.94 16.25 3.33
C GLN A 123 37.98 17.09 4.05
N ILE A 124 38.77 16.45 4.92
CA ILE A 124 39.83 17.12 5.67
C ILE A 124 41.02 17.38 4.76
N LEU A 125 41.54 18.60 4.80
CA LEU A 125 42.79 18.95 4.15
C LEU A 125 43.97 18.48 5.02
N VAL A 126 44.53 17.31 4.69
CA VAL A 126 45.63 16.68 5.44
C VAL A 126 46.99 17.23 5.03
N SER A 127 47.24 17.34 3.72
CA SER A 127 48.49 17.90 3.18
C SER A 127 48.21 18.83 2.00
N SER A 128 49.18 19.67 1.63
CA SER A 128 49.11 20.47 0.40
C SER A 128 50.47 20.52 -0.27
N LYS A 129 50.50 20.42 -1.60
CA LYS A 129 51.72 20.58 -2.40
C LYS A 129 52.15 22.06 -2.40
N THR A 130 53.43 22.31 -2.15
CA THR A 130 54.07 23.63 -2.22
C THR A 130 55.30 23.54 -3.12
N LEU A 131 55.89 24.69 -3.49
CA LEU A 131 57.12 24.73 -4.30
C LEU A 131 58.31 23.97 -3.68
N LEU A 132 58.28 23.74 -2.37
CA LEU A 132 59.32 23.03 -1.60
C LEU A 132 58.90 21.60 -1.18
N GLY A 133 57.84 21.05 -1.79
CA GLY A 133 57.31 19.72 -1.47
C GLY A 133 55.99 19.74 -0.71
N HIS A 134 55.62 18.64 -0.05
CA HIS A 134 54.35 18.51 0.66
C HIS A 134 54.43 19.13 2.05
N GLN A 135 53.41 19.92 2.41
CA GLN A 135 53.27 20.52 3.73
C GLN A 135 52.10 19.89 4.49
N ASN A 136 52.36 19.34 5.68
CA ASN A 136 51.31 18.86 6.60
C ASN A 136 50.41 20.02 7.03
N ARG A 137 49.09 19.85 6.92
CA ARG A 137 48.07 20.85 7.27
C ARG A 137 47.34 20.54 8.57
N LEU A 138 47.58 19.38 9.17
CA LEU A 138 47.01 19.00 10.45
C LEU A 138 47.62 19.80 11.62
N PRO A 139 46.93 19.84 12.78
CA PRO A 139 47.48 20.38 14.02
C PRO A 139 48.78 19.69 14.45
N PHE A 140 49.53 20.34 15.35
CA PHE A 140 50.82 19.83 15.81
C PHE A 140 50.66 18.45 16.49
N ARG A 141 51.45 17.46 16.06
CA ARG A 141 51.41 16.06 16.56
C ARG A 141 50.02 15.39 16.48
N VAL A 142 49.22 15.76 15.49
CA VAL A 142 47.97 15.07 15.17
C VAL A 142 48.12 14.40 13.83
N ASP A 143 47.97 13.08 13.80
CA ASP A 143 48.01 12.28 12.59
C ASP A 143 46.59 11.89 12.14
N VAL A 144 46.48 11.35 10.93
CA VAL A 144 45.20 10.92 10.36
C VAL A 144 44.51 9.87 11.23
N ALA A 145 45.28 8.92 11.77
CA ALA A 145 44.78 7.85 12.64
C ALA A 145 44.09 8.40 13.89
N ASP A 146 44.59 9.51 14.44
CA ASP A 146 43.97 10.17 15.59
C ASP A 146 42.61 10.74 15.21
N LEU A 147 42.44 11.27 14.01
CA LEU A 147 41.18 11.90 13.58
C LEU A 147 40.06 10.89 13.38
N VAL A 148 40.38 9.63 13.08
CA VAL A 148 39.40 8.60 12.70
C VAL A 148 39.26 7.47 13.72
N ASN A 149 39.91 7.58 14.89
CA ASN A 149 39.79 6.59 15.96
C ASN A 149 38.41 6.62 16.66
N GLU A 150 38.09 5.56 17.38
CA GLU A 150 36.78 5.39 18.05
C GLU A 150 36.51 6.52 19.06
N ASP A 151 37.54 6.99 19.76
CA ASP A 151 37.42 8.11 20.71
C ASP A 151 37.05 9.43 19.99
N ALA A 152 37.67 9.71 18.84
CA ALA A 152 37.36 10.89 18.04
C ALA A 152 35.93 10.80 17.48
N GLN A 153 35.53 9.61 17.04
CA GLN A 153 34.17 9.35 16.59
C GLN A 153 33.16 9.62 17.72
N PHE A 154 33.42 9.10 18.92
CA PHE A 154 32.56 9.25 20.08
C PHE A 154 32.45 10.72 20.52
N GLU A 155 33.57 11.44 20.60
CA GLU A 155 33.60 12.85 20.98
C GLU A 155 32.80 13.72 19.99
N LEU A 156 33.02 13.51 18.69
CA LEU A 156 32.28 14.22 17.64
C LEU A 156 30.79 13.90 17.67
N GLN A 157 30.40 12.64 17.88
CA GLN A 157 28.99 12.26 18.02
C GLN A 157 28.34 12.99 19.19
N LYS A 158 29.03 13.05 20.34
CA LYS A 158 28.56 13.77 21.53
C LYS A 158 28.42 15.28 21.29
N GLN A 159 29.37 15.90 20.58
CA GLN A 159 29.33 17.36 20.33
C GLN A 159 28.31 17.74 19.26
N THR A 160 28.15 16.90 18.24
CA THR A 160 27.21 17.17 17.13
C THR A 160 25.79 16.72 17.44
N ASP A 161 25.61 15.86 18.44
CA ASP A 161 24.36 15.14 18.72
C ASP A 161 23.84 14.41 17.46
N ARG A 162 24.78 13.88 16.67
CA ARG A 162 24.51 13.22 15.38
C ARG A 162 25.45 12.04 15.22
N LYS A 163 25.04 11.04 14.44
CA LYS A 163 25.92 9.94 14.06
C LYS A 163 27.04 10.49 13.17
N ILE A 164 28.27 10.09 13.48
CA ILE A 164 29.48 10.44 12.74
C ILE A 164 30.07 9.16 12.19
N SER A 165 30.40 9.16 10.91
CA SER A 165 31.12 8.06 10.26
C SER A 165 32.33 8.62 9.51
N PHE A 166 33.37 7.81 9.38
CA PHE A 166 34.54 8.14 8.58
C PHE A 166 34.57 7.28 7.33
N PHE A 167 34.96 7.88 6.21
CA PHE A 167 35.24 7.16 4.97
C PHE A 167 36.61 7.59 4.44
N GLY A 168 37.41 6.61 4.05
CA GLY A 168 38.80 6.80 3.67
C GLY A 168 39.50 5.46 3.80
N ASP A 169 40.26 5.09 2.78
CA ASP A 169 41.01 3.84 2.79
C ASP A 169 41.90 3.83 4.05
N LYS A 170 41.80 2.78 4.86
CA LYS A 170 42.66 2.62 6.04
C LYS A 170 44.16 2.50 5.68
N LEU A 171 44.55 2.62 4.41
CA LEU A 171 45.84 2.15 3.91
C LEU A 171 46.31 2.71 2.54
N THR A 172 45.93 3.92 2.11
CA THR A 172 46.50 4.48 0.87
C THR A 172 47.23 5.80 1.08
N ASP A 173 48.52 5.82 0.75
CA ASP A 173 49.44 6.97 0.68
C ASP A 173 49.04 8.03 -0.37
N ASP A 174 47.77 8.08 -0.77
CA ASP A 174 47.26 9.03 -1.76
C ASP A 174 46.63 10.26 -1.07
N PRO A 175 47.35 11.39 -0.99
CA PRO A 175 46.85 12.61 -0.36
C PRO A 175 45.65 13.25 -1.07
N GLU A 176 45.32 12.83 -2.31
CA GLU A 176 44.13 13.33 -3.02
C GLU A 176 42.83 12.64 -2.59
N LYS A 177 42.91 11.43 -2.01
CA LYS A 177 41.72 10.68 -1.55
C LYS A 177 41.19 11.16 -0.20
N GLY A 178 42.05 11.65 0.68
CA GLY A 178 41.71 12.40 1.91
C GLY A 178 40.83 11.65 2.93
N VAL A 179 40.70 12.23 4.13
CA VAL A 179 39.83 11.72 5.19
C VAL A 179 38.47 12.38 5.10
N TRP A 180 37.39 11.59 4.96
CA TRP A 180 36.03 12.10 4.95
C TRP A 180 35.36 11.92 6.31
N VAL A 181 34.81 13.01 6.82
CA VAL A 181 33.89 13.02 7.96
C VAL A 181 32.49 13.14 7.43
N ILE A 182 31.64 12.21 7.82
CA ILE A 182 30.24 12.16 7.41
C ILE A 182 29.39 12.40 8.64
N VAL A 183 28.63 13.49 8.63
CA VAL A 183 27.66 13.84 9.66
C VAL A 183 26.27 13.51 9.15
N ASP A 184 25.58 12.56 9.77
CA ASP A 184 24.17 12.33 9.49
C ASP A 184 23.34 13.49 10.05
N ARG A 185 22.61 14.21 9.21
CA ARG A 185 21.73 15.32 9.58
C ARG A 185 20.45 14.85 10.25
N LEU A 186 19.87 13.79 9.70
CA LEU A 186 18.52 13.37 10.02
C LEU A 186 18.52 12.54 11.31
N GLU A 187 17.59 12.86 12.20
CA GLU A 187 17.48 12.23 13.52
C GLU A 187 17.07 10.76 13.41
N GLY A 188 17.69 9.91 14.23
CA GLY A 188 17.43 8.48 14.28
C GLY A 188 18.71 7.64 14.15
N VAL A 189 18.62 6.38 14.56
CA VAL A 189 19.80 5.50 14.61
C VAL A 189 20.17 5.07 13.20
N GLY A 190 21.41 5.36 12.81
CA GLY A 190 21.96 4.96 11.53
C GLY A 190 21.79 5.97 10.40
N GLY A 191 21.02 7.04 10.60
CA GLY A 191 20.58 7.97 9.56
C GLY A 191 19.15 7.70 9.07
N LEU A 192 18.52 6.62 9.53
CA LEU A 192 17.11 6.27 9.29
C LEU A 192 16.22 6.69 10.46
N PRO A 193 14.91 6.91 10.22
CA PRO A 193 13.98 7.20 11.31
C PRO A 193 13.93 6.03 12.30
N GLY A 194 13.64 6.33 13.56
CA GLY A 194 13.41 5.31 14.60
C GLY A 194 12.02 4.66 14.52
N LYS A 195 11.10 5.31 13.80
CA LYS A 195 9.72 4.83 13.60
C LYS A 195 9.16 5.40 12.29
N VAL A 196 8.45 4.57 11.54
CA VAL A 196 7.70 4.93 10.34
C VAL A 196 6.28 4.39 10.53
N LEU A 197 5.24 5.16 10.24
CA LEU A 197 3.86 4.68 10.36
C LEU A 197 3.41 4.05 9.04
N PHE A 198 2.69 2.92 9.10
CA PHE A 198 2.13 2.29 7.90
C PHE A 198 1.28 3.27 7.08
N ARG A 199 0.40 4.05 7.72
CA ARG A 199 -0.45 5.06 7.06
C ARG A 199 0.32 6.15 6.32
N SER A 200 1.51 6.53 6.81
CA SER A 200 2.34 7.50 6.08
C SER A 200 2.96 6.90 4.81
N MET A 201 2.97 5.58 4.68
CA MET A 201 3.57 4.90 3.53
C MET A 201 2.54 4.56 2.45
N THR A 202 1.24 4.54 2.79
CA THR A 202 0.18 4.16 1.83
C THR A 202 0.05 5.14 0.68
N GLU A 203 0.42 6.42 0.87
CA GLU A 203 0.42 7.44 -0.20
C GLU A 203 1.47 7.18 -1.29
N HIS A 204 2.44 6.30 -1.02
CA HIS A 204 3.47 5.93 -1.98
C HIS A 204 3.12 4.70 -2.81
N TYR A 205 2.00 4.01 -2.50
CA TYR A 205 1.56 2.90 -3.32
C TYR A 205 1.25 3.40 -4.74
N PRO A 206 1.67 2.66 -5.79
CA PRO A 206 1.35 3.03 -7.15
C PRO A 206 -0.16 3.00 -7.35
N VAL A 207 -0.65 3.91 -8.19
CA VAL A 207 -2.07 3.98 -8.58
C VAL A 207 -2.50 2.71 -9.33
N ASP A 208 -1.57 2.08 -10.05
CA ASP A 208 -1.81 0.80 -10.72
C ASP A 208 -1.82 -0.36 -9.72
N SER A 209 -3.02 -0.88 -9.47
CA SER A 209 -3.27 -2.01 -8.56
C SER A 209 -2.63 -3.32 -9.04
N SER A 210 -2.30 -3.46 -10.32
CA SER A 210 -1.85 -4.71 -10.92
C SER A 210 -0.40 -5.09 -10.59
N VAL A 211 0.39 -4.14 -10.06
CA VAL A 211 1.84 -4.29 -9.81
C VAL A 211 2.15 -4.94 -8.45
N ALA A 212 1.17 -5.03 -7.54
CA ALA A 212 1.29 -5.67 -6.22
C ALA A 212 2.64 -5.46 -5.48
N PRO A 213 3.13 -4.23 -5.30
CA PRO A 213 4.44 -3.98 -4.71
C PRO A 213 4.48 -4.33 -3.21
N ILE A 214 5.64 -4.84 -2.80
CA ILE A 214 6.04 -5.05 -1.41
C ILE A 214 6.62 -3.75 -0.89
N LEU A 215 5.88 -3.07 -0.02
CA LEU A 215 6.36 -1.90 0.71
C LEU A 215 7.33 -2.35 1.82
N LEU A 216 8.61 -1.99 1.69
CA LEU A 216 9.64 -2.35 2.67
C LEU A 216 9.80 -1.30 3.77
N GLY A 217 9.58 -0.03 3.43
CA GLY A 217 9.69 1.10 4.35
C GLY A 217 10.72 2.13 3.90
N VAL A 218 11.37 2.78 4.86
CA VAL A 218 12.28 3.91 4.60
C VAL A 218 13.73 3.46 4.66
N GLY A 219 14.48 3.61 3.56
CA GLY A 219 15.85 3.11 3.44
C GLY A 219 16.90 4.18 3.15
N HIS A 220 18.15 3.72 3.09
CA HIS A 220 19.32 4.52 2.74
C HIS A 220 19.74 4.29 1.28
N PRO A 221 20.35 5.29 0.59
CA PRO A 221 20.46 6.70 0.98
C PRO A 221 19.21 7.47 0.53
N ASN A 222 18.71 8.42 1.32
CA ASN A 222 17.58 9.26 0.91
C ASN A 222 16.44 9.39 1.92
N ARG A 223 16.29 8.44 2.85
CA ARG A 223 15.01 8.14 3.50
C ARG A 223 13.92 7.99 2.44
N THR A 224 14.31 7.44 1.30
CA THR A 224 13.38 7.10 0.22
C THR A 224 12.51 5.96 0.68
N VAL A 225 11.33 5.84 0.09
CA VAL A 225 10.48 4.67 0.29
C VAL A 225 10.97 3.57 -0.65
N HIS A 226 11.30 2.42 -0.07
CA HIS A 226 11.77 1.26 -0.80
C HIS A 226 10.58 0.34 -1.03
N MET A 227 10.37 0.00 -2.29
CA MET A 227 9.35 -0.94 -2.74
C MET A 227 9.98 -1.92 -3.71
N VAL A 228 9.56 -3.18 -3.61
CA VAL A 228 9.96 -4.23 -4.54
C VAL A 228 8.71 -4.83 -5.15
N ASP A 229 8.66 -4.86 -6.47
CA ASP A 229 7.58 -5.50 -7.21
C ASP A 229 7.61 -7.02 -6.98
N LEU A 230 6.48 -7.58 -6.54
CA LEU A 230 6.34 -9.01 -6.26
C LEU A 230 6.65 -9.87 -7.50
N ALA A 231 6.24 -9.42 -8.69
CA ALA A 231 6.51 -10.12 -9.94
C ALA A 231 8.01 -10.16 -10.27
N LYS A 232 8.80 -9.22 -9.74
CA LYS A 232 10.25 -9.15 -9.99
C LYS A 232 11.08 -9.90 -8.94
N CYS A 233 10.60 -10.02 -7.71
CA CYS A 233 11.30 -10.79 -6.68
C CYS A 233 10.90 -12.26 -6.63
N PHE A 234 9.75 -12.62 -7.22
CA PHE A 234 9.19 -13.99 -7.32
C PHE A 234 8.83 -14.61 -5.97
N HIS A 235 9.78 -14.77 -5.05
CA HIS A 235 9.59 -15.32 -3.71
C HIS A 235 10.30 -14.47 -2.68
N VAL A 236 9.78 -14.51 -1.45
CA VAL A 236 10.22 -13.68 -0.33
C VAL A 236 10.58 -14.56 0.85
N LEU A 237 11.73 -14.31 1.46
CA LEU A 237 12.12 -14.86 2.74
C LEU A 237 12.19 -13.74 3.78
N ILE A 238 11.51 -13.89 4.91
CA ILE A 238 11.58 -12.95 6.04
C ILE A 238 12.08 -13.70 7.27
N ALA A 239 13.25 -13.36 7.77
CA ALA A 239 13.85 -14.06 8.91
C ALA A 239 14.50 -13.11 9.91
N GLY A 240 14.47 -13.46 11.19
CA GLY A 240 15.08 -12.67 12.25
C GLY A 240 14.69 -13.21 13.63
N ALA A 241 15.39 -12.82 14.69
CA ALA A 241 15.02 -13.27 16.03
C ALA A 241 13.65 -12.72 16.47
N SER A 242 13.06 -13.32 17.51
CA SER A 242 11.85 -12.78 18.13
C SER A 242 12.04 -11.31 18.54
N GLY A 243 11.00 -10.49 18.35
CA GLY A 243 11.05 -9.04 18.59
C GLY A 243 11.81 -8.22 17.53
N SER A 244 12.30 -8.82 16.44
CA SER A 244 12.93 -8.09 15.33
C SER A 244 11.95 -7.29 14.47
N GLY A 245 10.64 -7.59 14.57
CA GLY A 245 9.58 -6.96 13.79
C GLY A 245 9.08 -7.78 12.59
N LYS A 246 9.44 -9.08 12.48
CA LYS A 246 8.99 -10.01 11.41
C LYS A 246 7.48 -9.96 11.18
N SER A 247 6.70 -10.20 12.23
CA SER A 247 5.23 -10.20 12.15
C SER A 247 4.67 -8.85 11.72
N ASN A 248 5.29 -7.76 12.19
CA ASN A 248 4.88 -6.40 11.83
C ASN A 248 5.12 -6.10 10.34
N ILE A 249 6.31 -6.41 9.79
CA ILE A 249 6.55 -6.19 8.35
C ILE A 249 5.67 -7.11 7.50
N LEU A 250 5.42 -8.35 7.94
CA LEU A 250 4.51 -9.25 7.25
C LEU A 250 3.10 -8.66 7.17
N ASN A 251 2.57 -8.18 8.30
CA ASN A 251 1.27 -7.51 8.33
C ASN A 251 1.24 -6.22 7.50
N ALA A 252 2.33 -5.45 7.46
CA ALA A 252 2.42 -4.27 6.60
C ALA A 252 2.32 -4.63 5.11
N ILE A 253 2.99 -5.70 4.68
CA ILE A 253 2.93 -6.19 3.29
C ILE A 253 1.51 -6.65 2.95
N LEU A 254 0.91 -7.51 3.78
CA LEU A 254 -0.44 -8.04 3.56
C LEU A 254 -1.50 -6.94 3.59
N SER A 255 -1.40 -5.99 4.52
CA SER A 255 -2.30 -4.84 4.60
C SER A 255 -2.15 -3.93 3.39
N GLY A 256 -0.92 -3.70 2.94
CA GLY A 256 -0.64 -2.93 1.73
C GLY A 256 -1.26 -3.54 0.47
N TRP A 257 -1.15 -4.86 0.29
CA TRP A 257 -1.85 -5.56 -0.80
C TRP A 257 -3.37 -5.51 -0.64
N SER A 258 -3.89 -5.78 0.56
CA SER A 258 -5.34 -5.76 0.82
C SER A 258 -5.97 -4.40 0.48
N MET A 259 -5.25 -3.31 0.79
CA MET A 259 -5.74 -1.95 0.54
C MET A 259 -5.65 -1.51 -0.92
N ASN A 260 -4.62 -1.94 -1.65
CA ASN A 260 -4.24 -1.31 -2.93
C ASN A 260 -4.36 -2.24 -4.15
N VAL A 261 -4.38 -3.55 -3.95
CA VAL A 261 -4.47 -4.56 -5.03
C VAL A 261 -5.89 -5.12 -5.06
N GLU A 262 -6.47 -5.34 -6.24
CA GLU A 262 -7.79 -5.97 -6.35
C GLU A 262 -7.71 -7.48 -6.11
N PRO A 263 -8.72 -8.11 -5.47
CA PRO A 263 -8.76 -9.57 -5.33
C PRO A 263 -8.73 -10.34 -6.66
N ALA A 264 -9.13 -9.70 -7.76
CA ALA A 264 -9.03 -10.25 -9.11
C ALA A 264 -7.58 -10.33 -9.62
N ASP A 265 -6.68 -9.49 -9.09
CA ASP A 265 -5.27 -9.45 -9.48
C ASP A 265 -4.36 -10.26 -8.53
N LEU A 266 -4.77 -10.44 -7.26
CA LEU A 266 -3.99 -11.16 -6.25
C LEU A 266 -4.88 -11.88 -5.23
N ARG A 267 -4.57 -13.15 -4.96
CA ARG A 267 -5.18 -13.98 -3.91
C ARG A 267 -4.13 -14.48 -2.93
N LEU A 268 -4.52 -14.57 -1.66
CA LEU A 268 -3.67 -14.92 -0.53
C LEU A 268 -4.04 -16.31 -0.01
N ILE A 269 -3.02 -17.14 0.21
CA ILE A 269 -3.12 -18.42 0.89
C ILE A 269 -2.32 -18.27 2.18
N LEU A 270 -2.99 -18.39 3.33
CA LEU A 270 -2.40 -18.05 4.63
C LEU A 270 -2.23 -19.29 5.50
N ILE A 271 -0.99 -19.63 5.82
CA ILE A 271 -0.63 -20.77 6.69
C ILE A 271 -0.10 -20.23 8.02
N ASP A 272 -0.87 -20.46 9.10
CA ASP A 272 -0.58 -20.04 10.47
C ASP A 272 -0.80 -21.21 11.45
N LEU A 273 0.26 -22.00 11.64
CA LEU A 273 0.25 -23.16 12.54
C LEU A 273 0.18 -22.78 14.02
N LYS A 274 0.48 -21.51 14.37
CA LYS A 274 0.43 -21.01 15.75
C LYS A 274 -0.85 -20.26 16.08
N ARG A 275 -1.66 -19.92 15.07
CA ARG A 275 -2.93 -19.18 15.18
C ARG A 275 -2.77 -17.80 15.81
N LEU A 276 -1.66 -17.12 15.54
CA LEU A 276 -1.31 -15.84 16.16
C LEU A 276 -1.52 -14.65 15.22
N GLU A 277 -1.16 -14.79 13.94
CA GLU A 277 -0.90 -13.63 13.08
C GLU A 277 -2.04 -13.33 12.11
N PHE A 278 -2.72 -14.37 11.57
CA PHE A 278 -3.63 -14.18 10.43
C PHE A 278 -5.12 -14.14 10.78
N SER A 279 -5.48 -14.06 12.06
CA SER A 279 -6.88 -14.06 12.51
C SER A 279 -7.71 -12.91 11.89
N PHE A 280 -7.11 -11.75 11.66
CA PHE A 280 -7.75 -10.58 11.07
C PHE A 280 -8.11 -10.73 9.58
N TYR A 281 -7.41 -11.61 8.85
CA TYR A 281 -7.59 -11.79 7.41
C TYR A 281 -8.66 -12.83 7.04
N LYS A 282 -9.27 -13.51 8.03
CA LYS A 282 -10.29 -14.55 7.79
C LYS A 282 -11.47 -14.09 6.92
N LYS A 283 -11.79 -12.80 6.95
CA LYS A 283 -12.88 -12.19 6.14
C LYS A 283 -12.35 -11.35 4.97
N SER A 284 -11.06 -11.44 4.66
CA SER A 284 -10.47 -10.70 3.55
C SER A 284 -10.97 -11.27 2.23
N PRO A 285 -11.42 -10.43 1.27
CA PRO A 285 -11.82 -10.91 -0.05
C PRO A 285 -10.61 -11.44 -0.85
N HIS A 286 -9.38 -11.12 -0.45
CA HIS A 286 -8.17 -11.68 -1.06
C HIS A 286 -7.92 -13.13 -0.64
N LEU A 287 -8.52 -13.63 0.44
CA LEU A 287 -8.30 -15.00 0.87
C LEU A 287 -8.74 -15.96 -0.23
N PHE A 288 -7.82 -16.83 -0.65
CA PHE A 288 -8.05 -17.78 -1.71
C PHE A 288 -8.99 -18.88 -1.20
N ILE A 289 -10.05 -19.15 -1.97
CA ILE A 289 -10.93 -20.27 -1.74
C ILE A 289 -10.55 -21.32 -2.79
N PRO A 290 -9.94 -22.44 -2.39
CA PRO A 290 -9.58 -23.49 -3.33
C PRO A 290 -10.83 -24.11 -3.97
N PRO A 291 -10.73 -24.67 -5.19
CA PRO A 291 -11.85 -25.37 -5.81
C PRO A 291 -12.34 -26.54 -4.93
N PRO A 292 -13.67 -26.82 -4.87
CA PRO A 292 -14.21 -27.88 -4.02
C PRO A 292 -13.56 -29.26 -4.24
N GLU A 293 -13.15 -29.55 -5.47
CA GLU A 293 -12.50 -30.78 -5.89
C GLU A 293 -11.02 -30.90 -5.46
N SER A 294 -10.42 -29.83 -4.91
CA SER A 294 -9.00 -29.82 -4.59
C SER A 294 -8.65 -30.42 -3.22
N GLU A 295 -9.65 -30.84 -2.44
CA GLU A 295 -9.53 -31.38 -1.07
C GLU A 295 -8.68 -30.50 -0.13
N CYS A 296 -8.54 -29.21 -0.44
CA CYS A 296 -7.74 -28.28 0.34
C CYS A 296 -8.59 -27.65 1.44
N PRO A 297 -8.03 -27.43 2.65
CA PRO A 297 -8.74 -26.73 3.69
C PRO A 297 -9.04 -25.29 3.28
N GLU A 298 -10.24 -24.82 3.63
CA GLU A 298 -10.63 -23.42 3.44
C GLU A 298 -10.12 -22.51 4.56
N GLY A 299 -10.01 -21.22 4.27
CA GLY A 299 -9.68 -20.21 5.25
C GLY A 299 -8.18 -20.12 5.59
N VAL A 300 -7.88 -19.82 6.85
CA VAL A 300 -6.49 -19.77 7.35
C VAL A 300 -6.09 -21.18 7.79
N ILE A 301 -5.07 -21.71 7.14
CA ILE A 301 -4.60 -23.09 7.32
C ILE A 301 -3.80 -23.16 8.62
N SER A 302 -4.21 -24.05 9.53
CA SER A 302 -3.61 -24.16 10.87
C SER A 302 -3.07 -25.55 11.22
N THR A 303 -3.02 -26.45 10.23
CA THR A 303 -2.48 -27.81 10.40
C THR A 303 -1.34 -28.08 9.43
N VAL A 304 -0.41 -28.94 9.84
CA VAL A 304 0.72 -29.39 9.01
C VAL A 304 0.22 -30.08 7.74
N GLU A 305 -0.76 -30.98 7.88
CA GLU A 305 -1.32 -31.71 6.73
C GLU A 305 -1.98 -30.75 5.74
N GLY A 306 -2.78 -29.81 6.23
CA GLY A 306 -3.41 -28.79 5.39
C GLY A 306 -2.37 -27.93 4.65
N ALA A 307 -1.26 -27.58 5.31
CA ALA A 307 -0.18 -26.85 4.67
C ALA A 307 0.46 -27.66 3.53
N ILE A 308 0.68 -28.97 3.72
CA ILE A 308 1.23 -29.86 2.68
C ILE A 308 0.24 -30.02 1.53
N GLN A 309 -1.06 -30.23 1.81
CA GLN A 309 -2.11 -30.33 0.79
C GLN A 309 -2.16 -29.08 -0.10
N VAL A 310 -2.12 -27.89 0.52
CA VAL A 310 -2.08 -26.62 -0.20
C VAL A 310 -0.82 -26.49 -1.07
N LEU A 311 0.35 -26.91 -0.58
CA LEU A 311 1.58 -26.89 -1.38
C LEU A 311 1.51 -27.88 -2.56
N ARG A 312 0.90 -29.06 -2.38
CA ARG A 312 0.65 -29.99 -3.50
C ARG A 312 -0.28 -29.35 -4.54
N TYR A 313 -1.36 -28.71 -4.10
CA TYR A 313 -2.28 -27.99 -4.97
C TYR A 313 -1.55 -26.87 -5.75
N LEU A 314 -0.73 -26.08 -5.07
CA LEU A 314 0.05 -25.03 -5.73
C LEU A 314 1.02 -25.57 -6.78
N LEU A 315 1.67 -26.72 -6.52
CA LEU A 315 2.52 -27.35 -7.53
C LEU A 315 1.71 -27.83 -8.74
N LYS A 316 0.51 -28.38 -8.52
CA LYS A 316 -0.42 -28.73 -9.61
C LYS A 316 -0.82 -27.49 -10.42
N GLU A 317 -1.24 -26.41 -9.75
CA GLU A 317 -1.61 -25.14 -10.39
C GLU A 317 -0.44 -24.54 -11.18
N VAL A 318 0.81 -24.66 -10.70
CA VAL A 318 2.00 -24.27 -11.46
C VAL A 318 2.06 -24.99 -12.80
N HIS A 319 1.85 -26.31 -12.80
CA HIS A 319 1.84 -27.08 -14.05
C HIS A 319 0.67 -26.68 -14.95
N GLU A 320 -0.54 -26.59 -14.43
CA GLU A 320 -1.74 -26.22 -15.23
C GLU A 320 -1.60 -24.83 -15.87
N ARG A 321 -1.10 -23.83 -15.12
CA ARG A 321 -0.83 -22.51 -15.68
C ARG A 321 0.31 -22.50 -16.66
N THR A 322 1.33 -23.34 -16.46
CA THR A 322 2.44 -23.45 -17.43
C THR A 322 1.90 -23.92 -18.78
N TRP A 323 1.08 -24.98 -18.77
CA TRP A 323 0.43 -25.50 -19.98
C TRP A 323 -0.50 -24.47 -20.62
N LEU A 324 -1.24 -23.70 -19.80
CA LEU A 324 -2.08 -22.61 -20.30
C LEU A 324 -1.28 -21.48 -20.96
N LEU A 325 -0.03 -21.26 -20.54
CA LEU A 325 0.81 -20.17 -21.05
C LEU A 325 1.68 -20.57 -22.24
N GLU A 326 2.04 -21.86 -22.39
CA GLU A 326 3.08 -22.40 -23.27
C GLU A 326 3.06 -21.86 -24.73
N ASP A 327 1.89 -21.56 -25.29
CA ASP A 327 1.73 -21.00 -26.64
C ASP A 327 1.06 -19.62 -26.71
N HIS A 328 0.68 -19.06 -25.55
CA HIS A 328 -0.18 -17.88 -25.50
C HIS A 328 0.48 -16.67 -24.86
N ALA A 329 1.39 -16.86 -23.90
CA ALA A 329 2.00 -15.75 -23.18
C ALA A 329 3.32 -16.15 -22.50
N ARG A 330 4.28 -15.22 -22.44
CA ARG A 330 5.56 -15.44 -21.75
C ARG A 330 5.44 -15.43 -20.21
N GLU A 331 4.45 -14.71 -19.70
CA GLU A 331 4.21 -14.53 -18.25
C GLU A 331 2.75 -14.17 -17.99
N LEU A 332 2.31 -14.35 -16.74
CA LEU A 332 0.93 -14.12 -16.30
C LEU A 332 0.41 -12.72 -16.64
N SER A 333 1.24 -11.69 -16.53
CA SER A 333 0.91 -10.30 -16.91
C SER A 333 0.52 -10.21 -18.39
N ALA A 334 1.28 -10.84 -19.28
CA ALA A 334 0.98 -10.89 -20.70
C ALA A 334 -0.31 -11.68 -20.97
N TRP A 335 -0.51 -12.83 -20.30
CA TRP A 335 -1.76 -13.59 -20.39
C TRP A 335 -2.98 -12.75 -19.99
N ASN A 336 -2.91 -12.06 -18.86
CA ASN A 336 -4.00 -11.23 -18.33
C ASN A 336 -4.30 -9.99 -19.18
N GLN A 337 -3.32 -9.49 -19.93
CA GLN A 337 -3.53 -8.40 -20.91
C GLN A 337 -4.25 -8.90 -22.15
N MET A 338 -3.91 -10.10 -22.64
CA MET A 338 -4.58 -10.71 -23.79
C MET A 338 -5.96 -11.26 -23.46
N ASN A 339 -6.21 -11.64 -22.21
CA ASN A 339 -7.45 -12.25 -21.75
C ASN A 339 -8.08 -11.46 -20.59
N PRO A 340 -8.55 -10.22 -20.81
CA PRO A 340 -9.09 -9.37 -19.75
C PRO A 340 -10.32 -9.96 -19.05
N ASP A 341 -11.10 -10.78 -19.74
CA ASP A 341 -12.31 -11.44 -19.20
C ASP A 341 -11.99 -12.77 -18.49
N ARG A 342 -10.76 -13.30 -18.64
CA ARG A 342 -10.30 -14.55 -18.03
C ARG A 342 -8.97 -14.35 -17.30
N LYS A 343 -8.85 -13.23 -16.62
CA LYS A 343 -7.67 -12.92 -15.82
C LYS A 343 -7.48 -13.95 -14.71
N LEU A 344 -6.23 -14.38 -14.56
CA LEU A 344 -5.81 -15.22 -13.46
C LEU A 344 -5.13 -14.35 -12.38
N PRO A 345 -5.54 -14.45 -11.11
CA PRO A 345 -4.88 -13.73 -10.04
C PRO A 345 -3.50 -14.33 -9.76
N ARG A 346 -2.58 -13.49 -9.28
CA ARG A 346 -1.37 -14.00 -8.62
C ARG A 346 -1.75 -14.74 -7.35
N LEU A 347 -1.23 -15.94 -7.12
CA LEU A 347 -1.42 -16.65 -5.86
C LEU A 347 -0.20 -16.45 -4.97
N VAL A 348 -0.41 -15.97 -3.75
CA VAL A 348 0.68 -15.75 -2.78
C VAL A 348 0.46 -16.63 -1.57
N CYS A 349 1.30 -17.65 -1.41
CA CYS A 349 1.30 -18.53 -0.25
C CYS A 349 2.24 -18.00 0.83
N VAL A 350 1.67 -17.67 1.97
CA VAL A 350 2.34 -17.02 3.09
C VAL A 350 2.41 -17.99 4.26
N ILE A 351 3.62 -18.27 4.73
CA ILE A 351 3.88 -19.16 5.88
C ILE A 351 4.60 -18.35 6.96
N ASP A 352 3.91 -17.99 8.04
CA ASP A 352 4.47 -17.09 9.06
C ASP A 352 5.66 -17.68 9.84
N GLU A 353 5.60 -18.98 10.14
CA GLU A 353 6.64 -19.69 10.89
C GLU A 353 6.86 -21.06 10.29
N PHE A 354 7.51 -21.10 9.13
CA PHE A 354 7.72 -22.35 8.41
C PHE A 354 8.72 -23.28 9.11
N SER A 355 9.40 -22.83 10.17
CA SER A 355 10.22 -23.73 11.00
C SER A 355 9.40 -24.83 11.68
N GLU A 356 8.10 -24.61 11.89
CA GLU A 356 7.19 -25.66 12.38
C GLU A 356 6.99 -26.77 11.32
N LEU A 357 7.06 -26.44 10.02
CA LEU A 357 7.02 -27.40 8.90
C LEU A 357 8.38 -28.04 8.60
N THR A 358 9.38 -27.81 9.45
CA THR A 358 10.70 -28.45 9.28
C THR A 358 11.13 -29.15 10.56
N LEU A 359 11.04 -28.51 11.73
CA LEU A 359 11.57 -29.04 12.98
C LEU A 359 10.56 -29.88 13.75
N ALA A 360 9.27 -29.53 13.71
CA ALA A 360 8.24 -30.09 14.60
C ALA A 360 7.46 -31.28 14.00
N ILE A 361 7.92 -31.82 12.88
CA ILE A 361 7.19 -32.85 12.10
C ILE A 361 8.05 -34.07 11.80
N ASN A 362 7.39 -35.15 11.38
CA ASN A 362 8.07 -36.38 11.02
C ASN A 362 8.92 -36.22 9.74
N ARG A 363 9.85 -37.15 9.55
CA ARG A 363 10.83 -37.10 8.45
C ARG A 363 10.17 -37.05 7.06
N LYS A 364 9.13 -37.86 6.83
CA LYS A 364 8.44 -37.94 5.54
C LYS A 364 7.80 -36.59 5.17
N GLN A 365 7.04 -36.00 6.10
CA GLN A 365 6.40 -34.70 5.89
C GLN A 365 7.43 -33.57 5.70
N ARG A 366 8.56 -33.62 6.41
CA ARG A 366 9.67 -32.66 6.24
C ARG A 366 10.30 -32.73 4.85
N GLU A 367 10.59 -33.94 4.37
CA GLU A 367 11.18 -34.16 3.05
C GLU A 367 10.20 -33.68 1.95
N GLU A 368 8.93 -34.04 2.08
CA GLU A 368 7.89 -33.61 1.15
C GLU A 368 7.69 -32.08 1.14
N PHE A 369 7.60 -31.44 2.31
CA PHE A 369 7.52 -29.98 2.40
C PHE A 369 8.69 -29.29 1.67
N ARG A 370 9.92 -29.76 1.92
CA ARG A 370 11.12 -29.20 1.28
C ARG A 370 11.06 -29.37 -0.23
N GLU A 371 10.69 -30.56 -0.69
CA GLU A 371 10.58 -30.87 -2.11
C GLU A 371 9.56 -29.98 -2.81
N LEU A 372 8.37 -29.81 -2.22
CA LEU A 372 7.32 -28.94 -2.76
C LEU A 372 7.76 -27.49 -2.81
N VAL A 373 8.32 -26.94 -1.73
CA VAL A 373 8.79 -25.55 -1.69
C VAL A 373 9.87 -25.30 -2.74
N ILE A 374 10.84 -26.22 -2.86
CA ILE A 374 11.91 -26.10 -3.86
C ILE A 374 11.31 -26.12 -5.28
N ARG A 375 10.48 -27.12 -5.61
CA ARG A 375 9.88 -27.26 -6.95
C ARG A 375 9.00 -26.06 -7.32
N ILE A 376 8.14 -25.62 -6.41
CA ILE A 376 7.31 -24.41 -6.62
C ILE A 376 8.22 -23.21 -6.88
N SER A 377 9.21 -22.96 -6.03
CA SER A 377 10.08 -21.78 -6.14
C SER A 377 10.94 -21.73 -7.43
N GLN A 378 11.17 -22.89 -8.05
CA GLN A 378 11.89 -23.00 -9.31
C GLN A 378 10.98 -22.75 -10.53
N LEU A 379 9.75 -23.27 -10.49
CA LEU A 379 8.88 -23.34 -11.67
C LEU A 379 7.84 -22.20 -11.76
N SER A 380 7.53 -21.55 -10.64
CA SER A 380 6.33 -20.67 -10.55
C SER A 380 6.49 -19.23 -11.05
N ARG A 381 7.71 -18.79 -11.41
CA ARG A 381 8.02 -17.37 -11.70
C ARG A 381 7.14 -16.76 -12.79
N ALA A 382 6.95 -17.48 -13.91
CA ALA A 382 6.19 -16.98 -15.06
C ALA A 382 4.67 -17.05 -14.85
N VAL A 383 4.20 -18.00 -14.03
CA VAL A 383 2.76 -18.30 -13.84
C VAL A 383 2.10 -17.52 -12.69
N GLY A 384 2.89 -16.67 -12.00
CA GLY A 384 2.41 -15.78 -10.94
C GLY A 384 1.97 -16.49 -9.67
N ILE A 385 2.72 -17.54 -9.28
CA ILE A 385 2.58 -18.18 -7.98
C ILE A 385 3.81 -17.83 -7.14
N HIS A 386 3.58 -17.33 -5.93
CA HIS A 386 4.60 -16.71 -5.09
C HIS A 386 4.61 -17.36 -3.71
N LEU A 387 5.79 -17.39 -3.09
CA LEU A 387 5.98 -17.90 -1.73
C LEU A 387 6.51 -16.77 -0.85
N VAL A 388 5.94 -16.59 0.33
CA VAL A 388 6.43 -15.71 1.38
C VAL A 388 6.71 -16.57 2.61
N LEU A 389 7.97 -16.92 2.81
CA LEU A 389 8.40 -17.79 3.89
C LEU A 389 8.96 -16.97 5.04
N CYS A 390 8.41 -17.16 6.24
CA CYS A 390 8.81 -16.41 7.42
C CYS A 390 9.29 -17.36 8.54
N THR A 391 10.35 -16.98 9.25
CA THR A 391 10.88 -17.78 10.38
C THR A 391 11.55 -16.93 11.45
N GLN A 392 11.32 -17.29 12.72
CA GLN A 392 12.09 -16.74 13.84
C GLN A 392 13.34 -17.56 14.19
N ARG A 393 13.52 -18.72 13.54
CA ARG A 393 14.61 -19.67 13.76
C ARG A 393 15.54 -19.69 12.55
N PRO A 394 16.45 -18.71 12.40
CA PRO A 394 17.41 -18.68 11.28
C PRO A 394 18.53 -19.71 11.49
N ALA A 395 18.22 -20.97 11.21
CA ALA A 395 19.13 -22.11 11.27
C ALA A 395 19.23 -22.78 9.89
N VAL A 396 20.37 -23.44 9.60
CA VAL A 396 20.62 -24.08 8.29
C VAL A 396 19.60 -25.19 8.00
N GLU A 397 19.15 -25.91 9.04
CA GLU A 397 18.14 -26.97 8.91
C GLU A 397 16.77 -26.40 8.51
N VAL A 398 16.49 -25.15 8.88
CA VAL A 398 15.23 -24.45 8.57
C VAL A 398 15.34 -23.76 7.22
N VAL A 399 16.42 -22.99 6.98
CA VAL A 399 16.65 -22.22 5.77
C VAL A 399 17.85 -22.81 5.00
N PRO A 400 17.72 -24.00 4.39
CA PRO A 400 18.77 -24.58 3.59
C PRO A 400 19.03 -23.72 2.35
N ASN A 401 20.27 -23.77 1.83
CA ASN A 401 20.66 -22.96 0.67
C ASN A 401 19.77 -23.22 -0.56
N ALA A 402 19.30 -24.46 -0.75
CA ALA A 402 18.40 -24.84 -1.84
C ALA A 402 17.07 -24.07 -1.86
N ILE A 403 16.57 -23.64 -0.69
CA ILE A 403 15.40 -22.76 -0.60
C ILE A 403 15.83 -21.31 -0.85
N LYS A 404 16.92 -20.87 -0.20
CA LYS A 404 17.39 -19.47 -0.24
C LYS A 404 17.73 -18.97 -1.63
N ILE A 405 18.36 -19.80 -2.48
CA ILE A 405 18.75 -19.40 -3.86
C ILE A 405 17.55 -19.03 -4.75
N ASN A 406 16.34 -19.48 -4.40
CA ASN A 406 15.12 -19.18 -5.15
C ASN A 406 14.35 -17.98 -4.59
N MET A 407 14.81 -17.38 -3.48
CA MET A 407 14.19 -16.22 -2.85
C MET A 407 14.80 -14.94 -3.44
N GLY A 408 14.09 -14.30 -4.37
CA GLY A 408 14.60 -13.08 -5.01
C GLY A 408 14.63 -11.88 -4.08
N LEU A 409 13.77 -11.85 -3.06
CA LEU A 409 13.79 -10.88 -1.98
C LEU A 409 14.02 -11.57 -0.63
N ILE A 410 15.02 -11.11 0.11
CA ILE A 410 15.31 -11.60 1.46
C ILE A 410 15.28 -10.40 2.42
N ILE A 411 14.46 -10.48 3.46
CA ILE A 411 14.33 -9.46 4.50
C ILE A 411 14.88 -10.05 5.81
N GLY A 412 15.97 -9.46 6.30
CA GLY A 412 16.68 -9.89 7.49
C GLY A 412 16.48 -8.94 8.66
N GLY A 413 15.81 -9.41 9.70
CA GLY A 413 15.74 -8.76 11.00
C GLY A 413 16.96 -9.06 11.87
N ARG A 414 17.07 -8.35 12.99
CA ARG A 414 18.15 -8.54 13.97
C ARG A 414 18.27 -9.99 14.44
N THR A 415 19.49 -10.52 14.48
CA THR A 415 19.81 -11.87 14.96
C THR A 415 20.61 -11.83 16.27
N GLN A 416 20.68 -12.96 16.99
CA GLN A 416 21.45 -13.05 18.24
C GLN A 416 22.95 -13.11 18.00
N ASN A 417 23.38 -13.75 16.91
CA ASN A 417 24.78 -13.93 16.58
C ASN A 417 25.05 -13.87 15.07
N ARG A 418 26.34 -13.89 14.72
CA ARG A 418 26.83 -13.81 13.33
C ARG A 418 26.45 -15.04 12.50
N ASP A 419 26.34 -16.22 13.09
CA ASP A 419 26.04 -17.45 12.35
C ASP A 419 24.59 -17.47 11.90
N GLN A 420 23.65 -17.07 12.77
CA GLN A 420 22.26 -16.83 12.40
C GLN A 420 22.13 -15.76 11.29
N SER A 421 22.96 -14.71 11.35
CA SER A 421 22.98 -13.68 10.30
C SER A 421 23.42 -14.24 8.95
N LYS A 422 24.48 -15.07 8.94
CA LYS A 422 24.97 -15.73 7.72
C LYS A 422 23.93 -16.65 7.09
N VAL A 423 23.12 -17.34 7.90
CA VAL A 423 22.02 -18.18 7.38
C VAL A 423 21.06 -17.35 6.51
N ILE A 424 20.70 -16.14 6.97
CA ILE A 424 19.71 -15.28 6.30
C ILE A 424 20.30 -14.58 5.08
N ILE A 425 21.35 -13.78 5.27
CA ILE A 425 21.85 -12.83 4.25
C ILE A 425 23.27 -13.12 3.76
N ASP A 426 23.85 -14.26 4.12
CA ASP A 426 25.21 -14.66 3.75
C ASP A 426 26.33 -13.76 4.32
N GLY A 427 26.02 -12.98 5.36
CA GLY A 427 26.97 -12.10 6.03
C GLY A 427 26.58 -11.76 7.48
N PRO A 428 27.44 -11.08 8.26
CA PRO A 428 27.22 -10.76 9.67
C PRO A 428 26.31 -9.54 9.93
N GLU A 429 25.78 -8.88 8.90
CA GLU A 429 25.15 -7.56 8.98
C GLU A 429 23.87 -7.55 9.84
N CYS A 430 23.03 -8.59 9.79
CA CYS A 430 21.82 -8.68 10.64
C CYS A 430 22.17 -8.72 12.14
N SER A 431 23.31 -9.30 12.51
CA SER A 431 23.78 -9.33 13.92
C SER A 431 24.27 -7.97 14.41
N LYS A 432 24.55 -7.04 13.49
CA LYS A 432 25.02 -5.68 13.77
C LYS A 432 23.89 -4.63 13.74
N LEU A 433 22.66 -5.04 13.42
CA LEU A 433 21.53 -4.14 13.39
C LEU A 433 21.30 -3.52 14.77
N PRO A 434 21.04 -2.19 14.86
CA PRO A 434 20.77 -1.55 16.14
C PRO A 434 19.46 -2.10 16.75
N PRO A 435 19.29 -2.00 18.07
CA PRO A 435 18.10 -2.47 18.78
C PRO A 435 16.89 -1.53 18.59
N VAL A 436 16.60 -1.15 17.35
CA VAL A 436 15.43 -0.36 16.95
C VAL A 436 14.37 -1.31 16.39
N PRO A 437 13.16 -1.36 16.96
CA PRO A 437 12.09 -2.22 16.44
C PRO A 437 11.79 -1.94 14.96
N GLY A 438 11.69 -3.00 14.16
CA GLY A 438 11.44 -2.89 12.72
C GLY A 438 12.64 -2.43 11.90
N ARG A 439 13.81 -2.24 12.50
CA ARG A 439 15.06 -2.07 11.76
C ARG A 439 15.45 -3.40 11.11
N MET A 440 15.59 -3.39 9.78
CA MET A 440 15.89 -4.60 9.01
C MET A 440 16.88 -4.28 7.88
N LEU A 441 17.47 -5.33 7.34
CA LEU A 441 18.13 -5.32 6.04
C LEU A 441 17.19 -5.96 5.03
N TYR A 442 17.25 -5.53 3.78
CA TYR A 442 16.73 -6.33 2.68
C TYR A 442 17.80 -6.54 1.62
N ARG A 443 17.74 -7.70 0.97
CA ARG A 443 18.53 -8.05 -0.19
C ARG A 443 17.60 -8.29 -1.37
N PHE A 444 17.79 -7.52 -2.43
CA PHE A 444 17.10 -7.70 -3.70
C PHE A 444 18.11 -7.45 -4.81
N LYS A 445 18.31 -8.44 -5.70
CA LYS A 445 19.44 -8.43 -6.66
C LYS A 445 20.78 -8.34 -5.88
N PRO A 446 21.88 -7.70 -6.35
CA PRO A 446 23.12 -7.62 -5.55
C PRO A 446 23.06 -6.54 -4.45
N GLU A 447 21.95 -5.80 -4.32
CA GLU A 447 21.81 -4.70 -3.38
C GLU A 447 21.43 -5.23 -1.99
N LEU A 448 22.17 -4.79 -0.98
CA LEU A 448 21.88 -5.03 0.43
C LEU A 448 21.73 -3.68 1.12
N GLU A 449 20.54 -3.39 1.63
CA GLU A 449 20.22 -2.07 2.18
C GLU A 449 19.52 -2.16 3.54
N GLU A 450 19.86 -1.21 4.41
CA GLU A 450 19.22 -1.04 5.71
C GLU A 450 17.95 -0.19 5.57
N ILE A 451 16.88 -0.64 6.21
CA ILE A 451 15.55 -0.02 6.16
C ILE A 451 14.93 0.11 7.55
N GLN A 452 14.07 1.11 7.72
CA GLN A 452 13.07 1.16 8.78
C GLN A 452 11.74 0.67 8.21
N THR A 453 11.29 -0.49 8.68
CA THR A 453 9.97 -1.00 8.28
C THR A 453 8.85 -0.16 8.88
N PRO A 454 7.70 -0.03 8.18
CA PRO A 454 6.53 0.64 8.72
C PRO A 454 5.96 -0.13 9.91
N LEU A 455 5.60 0.58 10.98
CA LEU A 455 4.78 0.07 12.05
C LEU A 455 3.34 -0.06 11.55
N CYS A 456 2.87 -1.30 11.43
CA CYS A 456 1.50 -1.66 11.10
C CYS A 456 0.84 -2.18 12.37
N THR A 457 -0.14 -1.44 12.88
CA THR A 457 -0.89 -1.84 14.08
C THR A 457 -2.07 -2.75 13.71
N ASP A 458 -2.63 -3.46 14.69
CA ASP A 458 -3.85 -4.27 14.48
C ASP A 458 -5.01 -3.44 13.91
N ASP A 459 -5.13 -2.18 14.30
CA ASP A 459 -6.15 -1.27 13.76
C ASP A 459 -5.88 -0.93 12.29
N ASP A 460 -4.61 -0.85 11.89
CA ASP A 460 -4.24 -0.69 10.48
C ASP A 460 -4.60 -1.94 9.67
N VAL A 461 -4.36 -3.13 10.22
CA VAL A 461 -4.74 -4.40 9.59
C VAL A 461 -6.26 -4.50 9.43
N ARG A 462 -7.03 -4.23 10.48
CA ARG A 462 -8.50 -4.22 10.43
C ARG A 462 -9.01 -3.20 9.42
N PHE A 463 -8.43 -2.01 9.39
CA PHE A 463 -8.78 -0.98 8.42
C PHE A 463 -8.48 -1.44 6.99
N ALA A 464 -7.32 -2.06 6.75
CA ALA A 464 -6.93 -2.58 5.45
C ALA A 464 -7.91 -3.64 4.93
N VAL A 465 -8.29 -4.60 5.77
CA VAL A 465 -9.28 -5.63 5.42
C VAL A 465 -10.65 -5.01 5.11
N ARG A 466 -11.09 -4.01 5.89
CA ARG A 466 -12.35 -3.31 5.61
C ARG A 466 -12.32 -2.51 4.31
N VAL A 467 -11.20 -1.87 3.99
CA VAL A 467 -11.01 -1.20 2.69
C VAL A 467 -11.11 -2.23 1.56
N ALA A 468 -10.44 -3.37 1.69
CA ALA A 468 -10.52 -4.47 0.73
C ALA A 468 -11.97 -4.94 0.52
N GLN A 469 -12.73 -5.15 1.59
CA GLN A 469 -14.14 -5.54 1.53
C GLN A 469 -15.00 -4.49 0.81
N THR A 470 -14.78 -3.22 1.11
CA THR A 470 -15.54 -2.11 0.50
C THR A 470 -15.23 -1.98 -0.99
N ARG A 471 -13.96 -2.17 -1.39
CA ARG A 471 -13.52 -2.20 -2.79
C ARG A 471 -14.05 -3.42 -3.54
N ALA A 472 -14.01 -4.60 -2.92
CA ALA A 472 -14.55 -5.83 -3.50
C ALA A 472 -16.07 -5.77 -3.71
N ALA A 473 -16.80 -5.03 -2.87
CA ALA A 473 -18.21 -4.72 -3.09
C ALA A 473 -18.45 -3.69 -4.21
N GLY A 474 -17.39 -3.15 -4.82
CA GLY A 474 -17.44 -2.12 -5.86
C GLY A 474 -17.87 -0.75 -5.37
N LEU A 475 -18.01 -0.52 -4.06
CA LEU A 475 -18.58 0.70 -3.50
C LEU A 475 -17.61 1.88 -3.50
N VAL A 476 -16.30 1.61 -3.53
CA VAL A 476 -15.26 2.64 -3.54
C VAL A 476 -14.14 2.29 -4.49
N THR A 477 -13.53 3.30 -5.07
CA THR A 477 -12.29 3.19 -5.85
C THR A 477 -11.25 4.21 -5.39
N TRP A 478 -9.97 3.94 -5.65
CA TRP A 478 -8.91 4.92 -5.40
C TRP A 478 -8.95 6.02 -6.47
N GLN A 479 -9.01 7.27 -6.03
CA GLN A 479 -8.81 8.46 -6.87
C GLN A 479 -7.63 9.25 -6.31
N GLY A 480 -6.43 9.00 -6.87
CA GLY A 480 -5.19 9.46 -6.24
C GLY A 480 -5.03 8.82 -4.85
N ASN A 481 -4.97 9.65 -3.80
CA ASN A 481 -4.69 9.20 -2.44
C ASN A 481 -5.94 9.12 -1.54
N TYR A 482 -7.14 9.17 -2.11
CA TYR A 482 -8.39 9.04 -1.35
C TYR A 482 -9.35 8.04 -2.00
N LEU A 483 -10.23 7.46 -1.17
CA LEU A 483 -11.29 6.57 -1.61
C LEU A 483 -12.49 7.42 -2.06
N ALA A 484 -12.86 7.32 -3.33
CA ALA A 484 -14.08 7.91 -3.87
C ALA A 484 -15.21 6.88 -3.86
N VAL A 485 -16.44 7.33 -3.62
CA VAL A 485 -17.62 6.46 -3.69
C VAL A 485 -18.01 6.27 -5.14
N GLU A 486 -18.18 5.02 -5.56
CA GLU A 486 -18.69 4.68 -6.87
C GLU A 486 -20.21 4.84 -6.88
N ARG A 487 -20.68 5.87 -7.59
CA ARG A 487 -22.10 6.28 -7.60
C ARG A 487 -23.03 5.13 -7.96
N ASP A 488 -22.75 4.44 -9.06
CA ASP A 488 -23.64 3.43 -9.62
C ASP A 488 -23.64 2.16 -8.76
N ALA A 489 -22.50 1.83 -8.14
CA ALA A 489 -22.41 0.74 -7.18
C ALA A 489 -23.16 1.06 -5.87
N MET A 490 -23.04 2.30 -5.36
CA MET A 490 -23.81 2.75 -4.20
C MET A 490 -25.32 2.76 -4.48
N ALA A 491 -25.73 3.17 -5.68
CA ALA A 491 -27.12 3.09 -6.10
C ALA A 491 -27.63 1.64 -6.16
N ARG A 492 -26.84 0.71 -6.74
CA ARG A 492 -27.16 -0.73 -6.70
C ARG A 492 -27.29 -1.26 -5.30
N PHE A 493 -26.37 -0.91 -4.40
CA PHE A 493 -26.44 -1.30 -3.00
C PHE A 493 -27.75 -0.84 -2.34
N ILE A 494 -28.20 0.39 -2.60
CA ILE A 494 -29.48 0.88 -2.08
C ILE A 494 -30.67 0.09 -2.66
N VAL A 495 -30.65 -0.20 -3.96
CA VAL A 495 -31.70 -1.00 -4.60
C VAL A 495 -31.78 -2.41 -4.02
N GLU A 496 -30.65 -3.11 -3.95
CA GLU A 496 -30.56 -4.51 -3.55
C GLU A 496 -30.72 -4.72 -2.04
N LYS A 497 -30.10 -3.87 -1.21
CA LYS A 497 -30.05 -4.04 0.25
C LYS A 497 -31.08 -3.23 1.01
N LEU A 498 -31.53 -2.10 0.46
CA LEU A 498 -32.47 -1.19 1.12
C LEU A 498 -33.81 -1.07 0.36
N GLY A 499 -34.08 -1.97 -0.60
CA GLY A 499 -35.33 -2.00 -1.36
C GLY A 499 -35.55 -0.76 -2.21
N GLY A 500 -34.48 -0.09 -2.65
CA GLY A 500 -34.54 1.08 -3.52
C GLY A 500 -34.97 2.36 -2.84
N SER A 501 -35.10 2.41 -1.52
CA SER A 501 -35.49 3.65 -0.82
C SER A 501 -34.80 3.80 0.53
N CYS A 502 -34.10 4.91 0.75
CA CYS A 502 -33.38 5.13 2.01
C CYS A 502 -33.30 6.60 2.40
N THR A 503 -33.15 6.84 3.71
CA THR A 503 -32.65 8.13 4.23
C THR A 503 -31.12 8.06 4.36
N GLY A 504 -30.45 9.21 4.46
CA GLY A 504 -29.00 9.23 4.71
C GLY A 504 -28.58 8.53 6.01
N LYS A 505 -29.46 8.52 7.03
CA LYS A 505 -29.24 7.75 8.26
C LYS A 505 -29.34 6.24 7.99
N ALA A 506 -30.40 5.79 7.32
CA ALA A 506 -30.57 4.37 6.98
C ALA A 506 -29.42 3.83 6.11
N LEU A 507 -28.96 4.63 5.14
CA LEU A 507 -27.80 4.29 4.32
C LEU A 507 -26.51 4.17 5.15
N LYS A 508 -26.28 5.12 6.07
CA LYS A 508 -25.15 5.05 6.99
C LYS A 508 -25.20 3.81 7.87
N ASP A 509 -26.36 3.51 8.45
CA ASP A 509 -26.55 2.35 9.33
C ASP A 509 -26.31 1.04 8.55
N ALA A 510 -26.76 0.94 7.30
CA ALA A 510 -26.50 -0.20 6.42
C ALA A 510 -25.02 -0.37 6.05
N ILE A 511 -24.33 0.72 5.69
CA ILE A 511 -22.88 0.72 5.42
C ILE A 511 -22.09 0.28 6.67
N GLN A 512 -22.52 0.72 7.86
CA GLN A 512 -21.89 0.35 9.13
C GLN A 512 -22.14 -1.13 9.48
N ALA A 513 -23.34 -1.63 9.23
CA ALA A 513 -23.70 -3.03 9.47
C ALA A 513 -22.84 -4.01 8.63
N GLU A 514 -22.54 -3.64 7.38
CA GLU A 514 -21.67 -4.39 6.47
C GLU A 514 -20.16 -4.08 6.70
N ASN A 515 -19.83 -3.28 7.71
CA ASN A 515 -18.47 -2.90 8.10
C ASN A 515 -17.66 -2.16 7.02
N PHE A 516 -18.35 -1.51 6.06
CA PHE A 516 -17.70 -0.78 4.97
C PHE A 516 -17.03 0.52 5.43
N VAL A 517 -16.05 0.99 4.65
CA VAL A 517 -15.25 2.20 4.94
C VAL A 517 -15.76 3.36 4.09
N ILE A 518 -16.91 3.92 4.48
CA ILE A 518 -17.50 5.10 3.84
C ILE A 518 -17.91 6.08 4.93
N SER A 519 -17.32 7.27 4.90
CA SER A 519 -17.53 8.31 5.90
C SER A 519 -18.90 8.97 5.74
N LYS A 520 -19.39 9.58 6.83
CA LYS A 520 -20.61 10.41 6.81
C LYS A 520 -20.54 11.49 5.72
N LYS A 521 -19.39 12.15 5.56
CA LYS A 521 -19.18 13.19 4.54
C LYS A 521 -19.30 12.65 3.12
N GLN A 522 -18.79 11.43 2.87
CA GLN A 522 -18.92 10.78 1.56
C GLN A 522 -20.38 10.39 1.27
N ILE A 523 -21.13 9.93 2.27
CA ILE A 523 -22.57 9.65 2.14
C ILE A 523 -23.34 10.93 1.82
N GLU A 524 -23.07 12.02 2.54
CA GLU A 524 -23.69 13.32 2.30
C GLU A 524 -23.37 13.86 0.91
N ALA A 525 -22.12 13.74 0.47
CA ALA A 525 -21.71 14.11 -0.88
C ALA A 525 -22.44 13.28 -1.95
N PHE A 526 -22.47 11.95 -1.80
CA PHE A 526 -23.20 11.06 -2.70
C PHE A 526 -24.69 11.44 -2.80
N ILE A 527 -25.36 11.65 -1.66
CA ILE A 527 -26.78 12.03 -1.64
C ILE A 527 -26.99 13.38 -2.33
N GLN A 528 -26.08 14.33 -2.11
CA GLN A 528 -26.14 15.63 -2.77
C GLN A 528 -25.97 15.50 -4.29
N ASP A 529 -25.03 14.68 -4.75
CA ASP A 529 -24.78 14.41 -6.17
C ASP A 529 -26.01 13.76 -6.84
N MET A 530 -26.68 12.84 -6.12
CA MET A 530 -27.91 12.19 -6.61
C MET A 530 -29.08 13.15 -6.80
N ARG A 531 -29.08 14.35 -6.21
CA ARG A 531 -30.16 15.34 -6.42
C ARG A 531 -30.23 15.87 -7.84
N ALA A 532 -29.12 15.87 -8.57
CA ALA A 532 -29.06 16.30 -9.96
C ALA A 532 -29.38 15.14 -10.94
N VAL A 533 -29.54 13.92 -10.44
CA VAL A 533 -29.79 12.72 -11.24
C VAL A 533 -31.29 12.45 -11.27
N THR A 534 -31.88 12.38 -12.47
CA THR A 534 -33.31 12.05 -12.65
C THR A 534 -33.53 10.58 -12.98
N GLU A 535 -32.56 9.94 -13.64
CA GLU A 535 -32.58 8.52 -14.00
C GLU A 535 -31.17 7.94 -13.92
N ILE A 536 -31.08 6.65 -13.61
CA ILE A 536 -29.83 5.88 -13.60
C ILE A 536 -30.07 4.49 -14.18
N VAL A 537 -29.07 3.92 -14.86
CA VAL A 537 -29.14 2.56 -15.41
C VAL A 537 -28.27 1.66 -14.55
N LEU A 538 -28.86 0.63 -13.94
CA LEU A 538 -28.17 -0.32 -13.08
C LEU A 538 -28.39 -1.72 -13.64
N ALA A 539 -27.30 -2.43 -14.00
CA ALA A 539 -27.35 -3.77 -14.58
C ALA A 539 -28.34 -3.91 -15.76
N GLY A 540 -28.42 -2.89 -16.62
CA GLY A 540 -29.32 -2.86 -17.78
C GLY A 540 -30.75 -2.38 -17.49
N GLN A 541 -31.17 -2.33 -16.22
CA GLN A 541 -32.48 -1.83 -15.81
C GLN A 541 -32.42 -0.31 -15.54
N ARG A 542 -33.38 0.44 -16.08
CA ARG A 542 -33.52 1.89 -15.80
C ARG A 542 -34.27 2.11 -14.50
N TYR A 543 -33.80 3.07 -13.71
CA TYR A 543 -34.43 3.52 -12.47
C TYR A 543 -34.60 5.04 -12.47
N GLY A 544 -35.81 5.50 -12.21
CA GLY A 544 -36.09 6.90 -11.91
C GLY A 544 -35.62 7.24 -10.51
N VAL A 545 -34.89 8.34 -10.37
CA VAL A 545 -34.35 8.83 -9.11
C VAL A 545 -35.21 9.99 -8.62
N LYS A 546 -35.73 9.89 -7.40
CA LYS A 546 -36.58 10.92 -6.79
C LYS A 546 -36.21 11.16 -5.34
N PHE A 547 -36.45 12.40 -4.91
CA PHE A 547 -36.39 12.77 -3.50
C PHE A 547 -37.80 13.07 -2.98
N LYS A 548 -38.18 12.42 -1.87
CA LYS A 548 -39.36 12.75 -1.07
C LYS A 548 -38.90 13.25 0.29
N GLY A 549 -38.74 14.57 0.42
CA GLY A 549 -38.10 15.16 1.60
C GLY A 549 -36.64 14.67 1.75
N PRO A 550 -36.27 14.03 2.88
CA PRO A 550 -34.92 13.50 3.09
C PRO A 550 -34.70 12.09 2.48
N GLN A 551 -35.72 11.49 1.89
CA GLN A 551 -35.68 10.12 1.37
C GLN A 551 -35.29 10.11 -0.11
N LEU A 552 -34.23 9.39 -0.44
CA LEU A 552 -33.80 9.07 -1.81
C LEU A 552 -34.46 7.76 -2.25
N THR A 553 -35.09 7.75 -3.42
CA THR A 553 -35.79 6.58 -3.97
C THR A 553 -35.40 6.31 -5.41
N PHE A 554 -35.13 5.04 -5.71
CA PHE A 554 -34.91 4.47 -7.03
C PHE A 554 -36.14 3.64 -7.40
N THR A 555 -36.84 3.99 -8.49
CA THR A 555 -38.04 3.27 -8.95
C THR A 555 -37.79 2.73 -10.35
N PRO A 556 -37.99 1.42 -10.60
CA PRO A 556 -37.83 0.87 -11.95
C PRO A 556 -38.66 1.65 -12.96
N VAL A 557 -38.04 2.10 -14.06
CA VAL A 557 -38.75 2.65 -15.21
C VAL A 557 -39.11 1.48 -16.09
N LEU A 558 -40.41 1.22 -16.23
CA LEU A 558 -40.91 0.25 -17.19
C LEU A 558 -40.67 0.81 -18.60
N PRO A 559 -40.25 -0.02 -19.58
CA PRO A 559 -40.17 0.40 -20.97
C PRO A 559 -41.52 0.95 -21.43
N ALA A 560 -41.52 2.06 -22.18
CA ALA A 560 -42.74 2.66 -22.71
C ALA A 560 -43.52 1.70 -23.64
N ASP A 561 -42.87 0.64 -24.13
CA ASP A 561 -43.37 -0.27 -25.15
C ASP A 561 -43.82 -1.64 -24.59
N VAL A 562 -43.96 -1.76 -23.26
CA VAL A 562 -44.54 -2.96 -22.62
C VAL A 562 -45.68 -2.54 -21.70
N ILE A 563 -46.71 -1.97 -22.31
CA ILE A 563 -48.08 -2.16 -21.82
C ILE A 563 -48.78 -2.90 -22.94
N GLU A 564 -48.59 -4.22 -23.01
CA GLU A 564 -49.64 -5.01 -23.63
C GLU A 564 -50.90 -4.76 -22.80
N PRO A 565 -52.05 -4.44 -23.41
CA PRO A 565 -53.29 -4.39 -22.67
C PRO A 565 -53.45 -5.73 -21.97
N VAL A 566 -53.43 -5.71 -20.65
CA VAL A 566 -53.62 -6.92 -19.86
C VAL A 566 -55.10 -7.23 -19.93
N ASP A 567 -55.50 -8.03 -20.91
CA ASP A 567 -56.90 -8.43 -21.08
C ASP A 567 -57.38 -9.29 -19.89
N ARG A 568 -56.44 -9.98 -19.21
CA ARG A 568 -56.70 -10.84 -18.04
C ARG A 568 -55.62 -10.73 -16.98
N ILE A 569 -56.02 -10.42 -15.75
CA ILE A 569 -55.18 -10.56 -14.56
C ILE A 569 -55.53 -11.89 -13.92
N TRP A 570 -54.55 -12.78 -13.70
CA TRP A 570 -54.77 -13.98 -12.89
C TRP A 570 -54.18 -13.81 -11.50
N LEU A 571 -54.91 -14.28 -10.49
CA LEU A 571 -54.54 -14.28 -9.08
C LEU A 571 -54.47 -15.73 -8.63
N GLU A 572 -53.33 -16.14 -8.11
CA GLU A 572 -53.16 -17.45 -7.48
C GLU A 572 -53.60 -17.34 -6.02
N VAL A 573 -54.60 -18.13 -5.65
CA VAL A 573 -55.10 -18.17 -4.27
C VAL A 573 -54.37 -19.26 -3.53
N PHE A 574 -53.92 -18.98 -2.31
CA PHE A 574 -53.22 -19.95 -1.47
C PHE A 574 -54.04 -20.23 -0.22
N ASN A 575 -54.06 -21.49 0.19
CA ASN A 575 -54.57 -21.84 1.50
C ASN A 575 -53.59 -21.29 2.56
N PRO A 576 -54.02 -20.37 3.44
CA PRO A 576 -53.13 -19.73 4.40
C PRO A 576 -52.63 -20.67 5.50
N GLU A 577 -53.25 -21.84 5.71
CA GLU A 577 -52.85 -22.81 6.75
C GLU A 577 -51.87 -23.87 6.24
N THR A 578 -51.96 -24.26 4.96
CA THR A 578 -51.12 -25.33 4.38
C THR A 578 -50.08 -24.84 3.38
N GLY A 579 -50.23 -23.62 2.84
CA GLY A 579 -49.34 -23.07 1.81
C GLY A 579 -49.48 -23.73 0.43
N GLU A 580 -50.40 -24.69 0.27
CA GLU A 580 -50.69 -25.32 -1.01
C GLU A 580 -51.55 -24.40 -1.89
N GLY A 581 -51.20 -24.34 -3.19
CA GLY A 581 -51.85 -23.47 -4.17
C GLY A 581 -53.28 -23.92 -4.46
N GLY A 582 -54.24 -23.09 -4.07
CA GLY A 582 -55.67 -23.25 -4.30
C GLY A 582 -56.12 -22.49 -5.53
N GLY A 583 -55.81 -22.99 -6.73
CA GLY A 583 -56.39 -22.50 -7.98
C GLY A 583 -56.03 -21.07 -8.43
N GLN A 584 -56.31 -20.80 -9.70
CA GLN A 584 -56.08 -19.49 -10.34
C GLN A 584 -57.42 -18.83 -10.65
N ILE A 585 -57.62 -17.61 -10.14
CA ILE A 585 -58.78 -16.76 -10.48
C ILE A 585 -58.37 -15.83 -11.60
N TYR A 586 -59.11 -15.84 -12.71
CA TYR A 586 -58.91 -14.93 -13.83
C TYR A 586 -59.91 -13.76 -13.73
N LEU A 587 -59.40 -12.54 -13.75
CA LEU A 587 -60.17 -11.30 -13.80
C LEU A 587 -60.00 -10.67 -15.18
N ASP A 588 -61.08 -10.62 -15.96
CA ASP A 588 -61.13 -9.88 -17.21
C ASP A 588 -61.09 -8.36 -16.91
N VAL A 589 -60.21 -7.63 -17.60
CA VAL A 589 -60.12 -6.16 -17.46
C VAL A 589 -61.06 -5.52 -18.48
N PRO A 590 -62.10 -4.76 -18.06
CA PRO A 590 -63.10 -4.24 -18.99
C PRO A 590 -62.47 -3.26 -20.00
N THR A 591 -62.68 -3.53 -21.29
CA THR A 591 -62.32 -2.63 -22.40
C THR A 591 -63.39 -1.55 -22.56
N ASN A 592 -62.97 -0.32 -22.89
CA ASN A 592 -63.85 0.85 -22.96
C ASN A 592 -64.84 0.84 -24.16
N ASP A 593 -64.96 -0.26 -24.91
CA ASP A 593 -65.73 -0.28 -26.15
C ASP A 593 -67.26 -0.32 -25.92
N ASP A 594 -67.72 -0.61 -24.70
CA ASP A 594 -69.16 -0.62 -24.40
C ASP A 594 -69.74 0.74 -23.95
N GLN A 595 -68.94 1.82 -23.86
CA GLN A 595 -69.46 3.14 -23.43
C GLN A 595 -68.97 4.37 -24.21
N ALA A 596 -68.28 4.21 -25.35
CA ALA A 596 -67.78 5.36 -26.12
C ALA A 596 -68.55 5.57 -27.44
N GLY A 597 -69.82 5.95 -27.32
CA GLY A 597 -70.45 6.75 -28.37
C GLY A 597 -69.73 8.10 -28.49
N ASN A 598 -68.90 8.22 -29.54
CA ASN A 598 -68.61 9.48 -30.24
C ASN A 598 -68.00 10.63 -29.39
N GLN A 599 -66.67 10.72 -29.27
CA GLN A 599 -65.94 12.01 -29.27
C GLN A 599 -64.42 11.83 -29.31
N GLY A 600 -63.74 12.78 -29.95
CA GLY A 600 -62.39 12.64 -30.47
C GLY A 600 -61.25 12.75 -29.46
N ASP A 601 -60.13 12.20 -29.92
CA ASP A 601 -58.72 12.47 -29.61
C ASP A 601 -58.38 13.03 -28.21
N ARG A 602 -57.91 12.14 -27.32
CA ARG A 602 -57.32 12.49 -26.02
C ARG A 602 -55.89 11.96 -25.90
N SER A 603 -55.00 12.81 -25.40
CA SER A 603 -53.55 12.61 -25.29
C SER A 603 -53.15 11.39 -24.43
N ALA A 604 -51.97 10.83 -24.69
CA ALA A 604 -51.40 9.67 -23.98
C ALA A 604 -51.36 9.81 -22.44
N THR A 605 -51.34 11.05 -21.93
CA THR A 605 -51.45 11.40 -20.52
C THR A 605 -52.81 11.00 -19.91
N ASP A 606 -53.92 11.12 -20.66
CA ASP A 606 -55.25 10.70 -20.20
C ASP A 606 -55.41 9.18 -20.19
N ARG A 607 -54.72 8.46 -21.10
CA ARG A 607 -54.68 7.00 -21.11
C ARG A 607 -53.96 6.43 -19.87
N ALA A 608 -52.84 7.02 -19.45
CA ALA A 608 -52.12 6.59 -18.26
C ALA A 608 -52.86 6.93 -16.94
N ILE A 609 -53.62 8.03 -16.91
CA ILE A 609 -54.51 8.39 -15.79
C ILE A 609 -55.67 7.38 -15.71
N SER A 610 -56.27 7.03 -16.86
CA SER A 610 -57.29 5.98 -16.98
C SER A 610 -56.79 4.62 -16.47
N GLU A 611 -55.57 4.20 -16.82
CA GLU A 611 -54.99 2.93 -16.36
C GLU A 611 -54.78 2.90 -14.84
N ARG A 612 -54.32 4.01 -14.25
CA ARG A 612 -54.15 4.15 -12.81
C ARG A 612 -55.46 4.09 -12.06
N ASP A 613 -56.51 4.67 -12.63
CA ASP A 613 -57.85 4.65 -12.05
C ASP A 613 -58.52 3.28 -12.24
N ARG A 614 -58.22 2.56 -13.33
CA ARG A 614 -58.61 1.14 -13.55
C ARG A 614 -58.00 0.20 -12.50
N VAL A 615 -56.69 0.32 -12.23
CA VAL A 615 -56.03 -0.48 -11.18
C VAL A 615 -56.55 -0.11 -9.78
N ARG A 616 -56.92 1.15 -9.55
CA ARG A 616 -57.57 1.57 -8.30
C ARG A 616 -58.99 1.04 -8.16
N ALA A 617 -59.76 0.97 -9.25
CA ALA A 617 -61.10 0.39 -9.29
C ALA A 617 -61.03 -1.12 -8.99
N ALA A 618 -60.16 -1.86 -9.67
CA ALA A 618 -59.94 -3.29 -9.40
C ALA A 618 -59.47 -3.54 -7.94
N ARG A 619 -58.61 -2.67 -7.38
CA ARG A 619 -58.22 -2.76 -5.96
C ARG A 619 -59.37 -2.44 -4.99
N ARG A 620 -60.29 -1.54 -5.36
CA ARG A 620 -61.49 -1.25 -4.55
C ARG A 620 -62.46 -2.41 -4.59
N GLU A 621 -62.69 -3.00 -5.75
CA GLU A 621 -63.56 -4.16 -5.93
C GLU A 621 -63.00 -5.38 -5.18
N LEU A 622 -61.68 -5.61 -5.23
CA LEU A 622 -61.01 -6.63 -4.42
C LEU A 622 -61.13 -6.38 -2.90
N ALA A 623 -61.11 -5.11 -2.48
CA ALA A 623 -61.30 -4.73 -1.09
C ALA A 623 -62.77 -4.90 -0.64
N GLU A 624 -63.75 -4.60 -1.51
CA GLU A 624 -65.17 -4.79 -1.28
C GLU A 624 -65.55 -6.29 -1.22
N LEU A 625 -64.97 -7.13 -2.07
CA LEU A 625 -65.09 -8.59 -2.01
C LEU A 625 -64.54 -9.16 -0.68
N ARG A 626 -63.41 -8.63 -0.20
CA ARG A 626 -62.84 -8.96 1.12
C ARG A 626 -63.75 -8.55 2.28
N ILE A 627 -64.41 -7.38 2.17
CA ILE A 627 -65.34 -6.86 3.18
C ILE A 627 -66.67 -7.63 3.16
N SER A 628 -67.15 -8.04 1.99
CA SER A 628 -68.35 -8.88 1.82
C SER A 628 -68.17 -10.26 2.45
N ARG A 629 -67.01 -10.92 2.23
CA ARG A 629 -66.66 -12.19 2.89
C ARG A 629 -66.49 -12.06 4.41
N MET A 630 -66.06 -10.91 4.93
CA MET A 630 -65.97 -10.66 6.38
C MET A 630 -67.32 -10.37 7.04
N LYS A 631 -68.35 -9.96 6.29
CA LYS A 631 -69.68 -9.64 6.82
C LYS A 631 -70.69 -10.79 6.67
N GLY A 632 -70.42 -11.78 5.83
CA GLY A 632 -71.19 -13.01 5.70
C GLY A 632 -70.81 -14.03 6.77
N ASN A 633 -71.43 -13.94 7.95
CA ASN A 633 -71.34 -14.97 8.97
C ASN A 633 -72.23 -16.16 8.58
N GLY A 634 -71.64 -17.34 8.44
CA GLY A 634 -72.34 -18.62 8.57
C GLY A 634 -72.34 -19.51 7.33
N ASN A 635 -71.49 -20.54 7.39
CA ASN A 635 -71.53 -21.79 6.62
C ASN A 635 -71.28 -21.74 5.11
N GLY A 636 -70.16 -22.34 4.72
CA GLY A 636 -70.03 -23.01 3.42
C GLY A 636 -68.79 -22.61 2.65
N ASN A 637 -67.83 -23.53 2.57
CA ASN A 637 -66.67 -23.62 1.67
C ASN A 637 -65.80 -22.38 1.49
N HIS A 638 -64.60 -22.47 2.07
CA HIS A 638 -63.44 -21.66 1.71
C HIS A 638 -62.90 -22.13 0.35
N ASP A 639 -63.15 -21.33 -0.69
CA ASP A 639 -62.31 -21.23 -1.90
C ASP A 639 -61.65 -19.84 -1.94
#